data_AF-A0AAE2YBY4-F1
#
_entry.id   AF-A0AAE2YBY4-F1
#
_cell.length_a   1.000
_cell.length_b   1.000
_cell.length_c   1.000
_cell.angle_alpha   90.00
_cell.angle_beta   90.00
_cell.angle_gamma   90.00
#
_symmetry.space_group_name_H-M   'P 1'
#
loop_
_entity.id
_entity.type
_entity.pdbx_description
1 polymer ?
#
loop_
_entity_poly.entity_id
_entity_poly.type
_entity_poly.pdbx_seq_one_letter_code
_entity_poly.pdbx_strand_id
1 'polypeptide(L)'
;MASRETAPSTAEALKKAVVSVFGYSSNSTGSFGSLVGPETVSLPKAKMLASNIGDLIHKLNNLISETSGVELRAVEFELSRMVRGGTLPEVLALTVGLWEGHSNFLVLLEQEKGLVDVIRSIELADELNRKLTDIEKACYLSGLNMKSEGANVLEKFVDRFTRRVHGEVTQKKYREKYGRDFIRHLGIDIDTVVTGGFEVDYSLRPAGFKATVENVNIQDIPASEEVLLEHFQHIIFTKTAIQTLVSDIGALGREILSLINDYTIEVVEKSVVEALYNAFIDKLENTASQQPQWLLEEGKKFLIECSGILDKFEERGNMFIQSGIKSKLDGHLESFEKMLREDYAIPLMNSLGKSFQEYLISEYGEETREFWAWEFKGDLSYFMAHSKRALEVFNQALSSFLAIKCEKELAQQIFQEFLENLKKDEMQKELIRKFLEAFRAFLENEIEGKYTLFGSTKWTLDDLRKSVKNDIIDALVRFSERESMTSPSQILEIAINNIIQKVGPDEQVFLKNTKDHIINRMTEVVPGLADYILSYDVLPKFIKKRPDKLSSDVFLDAFLSHIEQEFGDYPQWRDLAREWISIFNEEMREKEITPFKLIKSFVNFIGEQREKGSGEYAPLHNFRNVNQSIQHEIQQWNSKIEEVKSRIYAVGQQIKVVKSDLDAKESIRIKIEEEIKVKREMPLRLRQEIEAKKILIDKIETEIQRLRDLKAAVVGGKSEDELKIQTDNIRSSIEKLKIEIEKMARDAQVLETQLTQINEEIRGLNSAYNQLLKELQSLEEEMNEYNQEVTKREQLIEAVNSVISNYSTLLNLNKETYKLFKTEITSFLSSMKPLEIQSRPPIEFIEGLLDYIEYTYLKAFSNLLPRPTRLYLKNKDDPSLEYLALYDYAAPGRIRLSIGNNWLKTHGQVGE
;
A
#
# COMPACT_ATOMS: atom_id res chain seq x y z
N MET A 1 66.46 19.70 -11.25
CA MET A 1 65.26 20.31 -10.68
C MET A 1 64.06 19.63 -11.31
N ALA A 2 63.62 18.52 -10.72
CA ALA A 2 62.37 17.84 -11.07
C ALA A 2 61.40 18.14 -9.92
N SER A 3 60.20 18.62 -10.26
CA SER A 3 59.15 18.96 -9.32
C SER A 3 58.86 17.77 -8.40
N ARG A 4 58.80 18.02 -7.09
CA ARG A 4 58.14 17.10 -6.15
C ARG A 4 56.68 17.06 -6.55
N GLU A 5 56.28 16.07 -7.34
CA GLU A 5 54.88 15.68 -7.47
C GLU A 5 54.48 15.03 -6.15
N THR A 6 53.96 15.86 -5.24
CA THR A 6 53.15 15.38 -4.12
C THR A 6 51.91 14.73 -4.72
N ALA A 7 51.56 13.52 -4.26
CA ALA A 7 50.30 12.88 -4.62
C ALA A 7 49.15 13.90 -4.44
N PRO A 8 48.24 14.04 -5.41
CA PRO A 8 47.18 15.02 -5.34
C PRO A 8 46.39 14.76 -4.06
N SER A 9 46.21 15.78 -3.22
CA SER A 9 45.26 15.70 -2.10
C SER A 9 43.89 15.25 -2.64
N THR A 10 43.01 14.65 -1.83
CA THR A 10 41.63 14.32 -2.26
C THR A 10 40.93 15.55 -2.87
N ALA A 11 41.30 16.77 -2.43
CA ALA A 11 40.87 18.04 -3.02
C ALA A 11 41.49 18.35 -4.40
N GLU A 12 42.73 17.95 -4.70
CA GLU A 12 43.34 18.02 -6.04
C GLU A 12 42.87 16.90 -6.97
N ALA A 13 42.61 15.70 -6.45
CA ALA A 13 41.96 14.61 -7.17
C ALA A 13 40.50 14.97 -7.51
N LEU A 14 39.78 15.65 -6.60
CA LEU A 14 38.44 16.19 -6.86
C LEU A 14 38.44 17.44 -7.76
N LYS A 15 39.51 18.25 -7.77
CA LYS A 15 39.76 19.27 -8.81
C LYS A 15 40.00 18.68 -10.20
N LYS A 16 40.47 17.43 -10.28
CA LYS A 16 40.49 16.62 -11.50
C LYS A 16 39.17 15.83 -11.73
N ALA A 17 38.30 15.71 -10.73
CA ALA A 17 37.05 14.94 -10.78
C ALA A 17 35.84 15.75 -11.27
N VAL A 18 36.05 16.54 -12.32
CA VAL A 18 34.93 16.92 -13.16
C VAL A 18 34.54 15.66 -13.92
N VAL A 19 33.48 15.00 -13.47
CA VAL A 19 33.04 13.74 -14.05
C VAL A 19 31.98 14.04 -15.09
N SER A 20 32.33 13.81 -16.35
CA SER A 20 31.39 13.71 -17.45
C SER A 20 31.23 12.26 -17.83
N VAL A 21 30.07 11.67 -17.52
CA VAL A 21 29.68 10.37 -18.05
C VAL A 21 28.84 10.64 -19.29
N PHE A 22 29.21 10.04 -20.40
CA PHE A 22 28.38 10.03 -21.59
C PHE A 22 28.03 8.60 -21.95
N GLY A 23 26.76 8.37 -22.25
CA GLY A 23 26.27 7.09 -22.76
C GLY A 23 25.48 7.27 -24.05
N TYR A 24 25.58 6.28 -24.93
CA TYR A 24 24.79 6.19 -26.16
C TYR A 24 24.26 4.77 -26.31
N SER A 25 23.01 4.61 -26.72
CA SER A 25 22.38 3.33 -26.99
C SER A 25 21.70 3.34 -28.34
N SER A 26 21.89 2.25 -29.09
CA SER A 26 21.25 2.00 -30.38
C SER A 26 20.81 0.55 -30.49
N ASN A 27 19.65 0.33 -31.13
CA ASN A 27 19.06 -0.99 -31.34
C ASN A 27 19.94 -1.94 -32.17
N SER A 28 20.84 -1.42 -33.02
CA SER A 28 21.66 -2.21 -33.95
C SER A 28 23.09 -2.50 -33.45
N THR A 29 23.64 -1.64 -32.59
CA THR A 29 25.06 -1.70 -32.17
C THR A 29 25.26 -1.90 -30.68
N GLY A 30 24.19 -1.84 -29.86
CA GLY A 30 24.26 -1.92 -28.40
C GLY A 30 24.55 -0.57 -27.74
N SER A 31 24.89 -0.61 -26.44
CA SER A 31 25.21 0.57 -25.63
C SER A 31 26.71 0.84 -25.55
N PHE A 32 27.08 2.13 -25.59
CA PHE A 32 28.42 2.65 -25.49
C PHE A 32 28.50 3.66 -24.34
N GLY A 33 29.65 3.69 -23.68
CA GLY A 33 29.93 4.60 -22.58
C GLY A 33 31.31 5.20 -22.70
N SER A 34 31.43 6.48 -22.38
CA SER A 34 32.70 7.14 -22.19
C SER A 34 32.66 7.97 -20.92
N LEU A 35 33.81 8.09 -20.28
CA LEU A 35 34.00 8.90 -19.09
C LEU A 35 35.11 9.91 -19.36
N VAL A 36 34.87 11.18 -19.06
CA VAL A 36 35.92 12.18 -18.88
C VAL A 36 35.93 12.51 -17.39
N GLY A 37 37.04 12.24 -16.70
CA GLY A 37 37.10 12.30 -15.25
C GLY A 37 38.49 11.94 -14.73
N PRO A 38 38.64 11.59 -13.43
CA PRO A 38 39.94 11.26 -12.87
C PRO A 38 40.56 10.10 -13.65
N GLU A 39 41.88 10.18 -13.90
CA GLU A 39 42.67 9.29 -14.77
C GLU A 39 42.65 7.80 -14.35
N THR A 40 41.87 7.44 -13.31
CA THR A 40 41.86 6.16 -12.59
C THR A 40 40.71 5.21 -12.97
N VAL A 41 39.72 5.62 -13.77
CA VAL A 41 38.62 4.72 -14.18
C VAL A 41 38.95 4.01 -15.50
N SER A 42 39.05 2.68 -15.46
CA SER A 42 39.29 1.87 -16.66
C SER A 42 38.13 1.93 -17.66
N LEU A 43 38.43 1.80 -18.96
CA LEU A 43 37.43 1.82 -20.03
C LEU A 43 36.28 0.80 -19.83
N PRO A 44 36.52 -0.46 -19.38
CA PRO A 44 35.43 -1.39 -19.06
C PRO A 44 34.50 -0.91 -17.93
N LYS A 45 35.06 -0.32 -16.86
CA LYS A 45 34.27 0.25 -15.75
C LYS A 45 33.43 1.44 -16.22
N ALA A 46 33.98 2.30 -17.07
CA ALA A 46 33.26 3.42 -17.67
C ALA A 46 32.07 2.94 -18.54
N LYS A 47 32.24 1.86 -19.31
CA LYS A 47 31.15 1.25 -20.10
C LYS A 47 30.04 0.69 -19.21
N MET A 48 30.40 -0.03 -18.15
CA MET A 48 29.42 -0.57 -17.20
C MET A 48 28.64 0.54 -16.48
N LEU A 49 29.34 1.59 -16.02
CA LEU A 49 28.72 2.76 -15.42
C LEU A 49 27.71 3.41 -16.37
N ALA A 50 28.10 3.65 -17.62
CA ALA A 50 27.20 4.24 -18.61
C ALA A 50 25.99 3.34 -18.91
N SER A 51 26.18 2.03 -19.02
CA SER A 51 25.07 1.09 -19.22
C SER A 51 24.06 1.16 -18.07
N ASN A 52 24.54 1.11 -16.82
CA ASN A 52 23.67 1.13 -15.64
C ASN A 52 22.93 2.46 -15.51
N ILE A 53 23.57 3.59 -15.79
CA ILE A 53 22.91 4.90 -15.82
C ILE A 53 21.86 4.95 -16.93
N GLY A 54 22.15 4.39 -18.12
CA GLY A 54 21.20 4.30 -19.22
C GLY A 54 19.94 3.52 -18.84
N ASP A 55 20.08 2.40 -18.15
CA ASP A 55 18.96 1.58 -17.67
C ASP A 55 18.09 2.34 -16.65
N LEU A 56 18.71 3.10 -15.74
CA LEU A 56 17.98 3.95 -14.79
C LEU A 56 17.16 5.01 -15.51
N ILE A 57 17.76 5.72 -16.47
CA ILE A 57 17.09 6.76 -17.24
C ILE A 57 15.94 6.16 -18.06
N HIS A 58 16.13 4.99 -18.66
CA HIS A 58 15.09 4.33 -19.44
C HIS A 58 13.89 3.93 -18.58
N LYS A 59 14.12 3.33 -17.41
CA LYS A 59 13.06 2.98 -16.45
C LYS A 59 12.26 4.22 -16.02
N LEU A 60 12.96 5.30 -15.67
CA LEU A 60 12.33 6.55 -15.28
C LEU A 60 11.56 7.19 -16.44
N ASN A 61 12.11 7.19 -17.65
CA ASN A 61 11.42 7.73 -18.82
C ASN A 61 10.14 6.98 -19.15
N ASN A 62 10.13 5.65 -19.04
CA ASN A 62 8.92 4.86 -19.23
C ASN A 62 7.85 5.25 -18.18
N LEU A 63 8.25 5.36 -16.91
CA LEU A 63 7.35 5.77 -15.83
C LEU A 63 6.77 7.18 -16.03
N ILE A 64 7.60 8.16 -16.38
CA ILE A 64 7.15 9.54 -16.66
C ILE A 64 6.26 9.56 -17.90
N SER A 65 6.65 8.86 -18.97
CA SER A 65 5.87 8.81 -20.21
C SER A 65 4.48 8.20 -20.00
N GLU A 66 4.37 7.13 -19.23
CA GLU A 66 3.09 6.46 -18.95
C GLU A 66 2.18 7.32 -18.07
N THR A 67 2.75 8.01 -17.08
CA THR A 67 1.96 8.78 -16.10
C THR A 67 1.59 10.19 -16.58
N SER A 68 2.40 10.80 -17.45
CA SER A 68 2.28 12.23 -17.81
C SER A 68 2.39 12.57 -19.29
N GLY A 69 2.66 11.59 -20.17
CA GLY A 69 2.76 11.83 -21.62
C GLY A 69 4.00 12.62 -22.05
N VAL A 70 4.97 12.79 -21.15
CA VAL A 70 6.22 13.53 -21.42
C VAL A 70 7.45 12.66 -21.16
N GLU A 71 8.59 13.07 -21.72
CA GLU A 71 9.87 12.38 -21.59
C GLU A 71 10.92 13.32 -20.97
N LEU A 72 11.84 12.76 -20.18
CA LEU A 72 12.97 13.48 -19.58
C LEU A 72 13.88 14.03 -20.67
N ARG A 73 14.14 15.34 -20.62
CA ARG A 73 15.14 16.01 -21.46
C ARG A 73 16.37 16.39 -20.68
N ALA A 74 16.21 17.01 -19.53
CA ALA A 74 17.32 17.32 -18.65
C ALA A 74 16.84 17.53 -17.23
N VAL A 75 17.71 17.31 -16.26
CA VAL A 75 17.49 17.65 -14.86
C VAL A 75 18.76 18.23 -14.26
N GLU A 76 18.60 19.30 -13.50
CA GLU A 76 19.65 19.98 -12.76
C GLU A 76 19.43 19.76 -11.27
N PHE A 77 20.41 19.16 -10.60
CA PHE A 77 20.44 18.98 -9.16
C PHE A 77 21.46 19.92 -8.53
N GLU A 78 21.04 20.64 -7.51
CA GLU A 78 21.93 21.27 -6.56
C GLU A 78 22.44 20.20 -5.57
N LEU A 79 23.75 20.06 -5.46
CA LEU A 79 24.38 19.12 -4.53
C LEU A 79 24.67 19.85 -3.22
N SER A 80 23.77 19.69 -2.26
CA SER A 80 23.98 20.22 -0.91
C SER A 80 25.04 19.40 -0.20
N ARG A 81 26.14 20.04 0.19
CA ARG A 81 27.17 19.41 1.01
C ARG A 81 26.65 19.21 2.41
N MET A 82 26.76 17.98 2.89
CA MET A 82 26.28 17.65 4.22
C MET A 82 27.41 17.84 5.27
N VAL A 83 28.68 17.61 4.88
CA VAL A 83 29.87 17.84 5.73
C VAL A 83 30.60 19.14 5.35
N ARG A 84 31.14 19.86 6.35
CA ARG A 84 32.00 21.04 6.11
C ARG A 84 33.44 20.62 5.79
N GLY A 85 33.90 20.87 4.58
CA GLY A 85 35.31 20.68 4.16
C GLY A 85 35.44 19.95 2.84
N GLY A 86 36.57 20.12 2.15
CA GLY A 86 36.84 19.55 0.83
C GLY A 86 36.19 20.31 -0.34
N THR A 87 36.69 20.09 -1.55
CA THR A 87 36.12 20.60 -2.81
C THR A 87 35.29 19.51 -3.47
N LEU A 88 34.02 19.37 -3.10
CA LEU A 88 33.08 18.46 -3.74
C LEU A 88 32.24 19.19 -4.81
N PRO A 89 31.71 18.48 -5.82
CA PRO A 89 30.76 19.04 -6.77
C PRO A 89 29.57 19.71 -6.07
N GLU A 90 29.09 20.81 -6.65
CA GLU A 90 27.92 21.57 -6.21
C GLU A 90 26.72 21.42 -7.16
N VAL A 91 26.95 20.90 -8.37
CA VAL A 91 25.91 20.67 -9.38
C VAL A 91 26.07 19.29 -10.01
N LEU A 92 24.94 18.60 -10.15
CA LEU A 92 24.80 17.42 -11.01
C LEU A 92 23.80 17.78 -12.11
N ALA A 93 24.21 17.70 -13.36
CA ALA A 93 23.31 17.87 -14.50
C ALA A 93 23.21 16.57 -15.29
N LEU A 94 21.99 16.14 -15.58
CA LEU A 94 21.72 15.06 -16.52
C LEU A 94 21.00 15.64 -17.73
N THR A 95 21.44 15.29 -18.93
CA THR A 95 20.78 15.62 -20.20
C THR A 95 20.56 14.34 -20.99
N VAL A 96 19.42 14.22 -21.65
CA VAL A 96 19.01 13.06 -22.43
C VAL A 96 18.65 13.54 -23.84
N GLY A 97 19.32 12.97 -24.84
CA GLY A 97 18.95 13.11 -26.24
C GLY A 97 18.15 11.89 -26.69
N LEU A 98 17.06 12.11 -27.43
CA LEU A 98 16.27 11.04 -28.06
C LEU A 98 16.04 11.37 -29.55
N TRP A 99 16.35 10.43 -30.44
CA TRP A 99 16.14 10.57 -31.89
C TRP A 99 15.97 9.22 -32.60
N GLU A 100 14.88 9.00 -33.35
CA GLU A 100 14.67 7.82 -34.23
C GLU A 100 14.97 6.44 -33.59
N GLY A 101 14.71 6.26 -32.29
CA GLY A 101 14.99 5.00 -31.58
C GLY A 101 16.44 4.86 -31.06
N HIS A 102 17.23 5.93 -31.16
CA HIS A 102 18.52 6.08 -30.50
C HIS A 102 18.38 6.99 -29.28
N SER A 103 19.11 6.65 -28.22
CA SER A 103 19.16 7.47 -27.00
C SER A 103 20.60 7.78 -26.64
N ASN A 104 20.83 9.01 -26.19
CA ASN A 104 22.07 9.35 -25.52
C ASN A 104 21.76 10.05 -24.20
N PHE A 105 22.76 10.05 -23.33
CA PHE A 105 22.71 10.88 -22.14
C PHE A 105 24.09 11.43 -21.80
N LEU A 106 24.07 12.54 -21.09
CA LEU A 106 25.23 13.22 -20.55
C LEU A 106 24.97 13.51 -19.08
N VAL A 107 25.80 12.96 -18.21
CA VAL A 107 25.87 13.30 -16.79
C VAL A 107 27.10 14.16 -16.56
N LEU A 108 26.94 15.30 -15.90
CA LEU A 108 28.00 16.24 -15.55
C LEU A 108 28.00 16.50 -14.04
N LEU A 109 29.16 16.37 -13.41
CA LEU A 109 29.42 16.81 -12.03
C LEU A 109 30.37 18.00 -12.03
N GLU A 110 29.89 19.16 -11.58
CA GLU A 110 30.65 20.42 -11.58
C GLU A 110 30.84 21.02 -10.19
N GLN A 111 31.95 21.74 -10.00
CA GLN A 111 32.36 22.27 -8.70
C GLN A 111 31.62 23.53 -8.24
N GLU A 112 31.20 24.39 -9.16
CA GLU A 112 30.55 25.66 -8.83
C GLU A 112 29.17 25.73 -9.47
N LYS A 113 28.21 26.30 -8.74
CA LYS A 113 26.88 26.62 -9.28
C LYS A 113 26.98 27.55 -10.48
N GLY A 114 26.20 27.23 -11.52
CA GLY A 114 26.09 28.06 -12.72
C GLY A 114 27.19 27.86 -13.76
N LEU A 115 28.10 26.89 -13.62
CA LEU A 115 29.08 26.58 -14.65
C LEU A 115 28.56 25.70 -15.80
N VAL A 116 27.40 25.06 -15.62
CA VAL A 116 26.77 24.19 -16.62
C VAL A 116 25.73 24.96 -17.42
N ASP A 117 25.91 25.04 -18.73
CA ASP A 117 24.86 25.48 -19.66
C ASP A 117 24.00 24.29 -20.09
N VAL A 118 22.88 24.08 -19.40
CA VAL A 118 21.96 22.95 -19.64
C VAL A 118 21.26 23.05 -21.00
N ILE A 119 21.06 24.25 -21.56
CA ILE A 119 20.48 24.37 -22.91
C ILE A 119 21.50 23.91 -23.93
N ARG A 120 22.74 24.39 -23.79
CA ARG A 120 23.81 23.99 -24.70
C ARG A 120 24.04 22.49 -24.63
N SER A 121 23.91 21.87 -23.45
CA SER A 121 23.98 20.42 -23.33
C SER A 121 22.83 19.71 -24.06
N ILE A 122 21.59 20.23 -23.97
CA ILE A 122 20.44 19.70 -24.72
C ILE A 122 20.67 19.81 -26.24
N GLU A 123 21.08 20.98 -26.73
CA GLU A 123 21.39 21.21 -28.15
C GLU A 123 22.45 20.23 -28.66
N LEU A 124 23.53 20.06 -27.89
CA LEU A 124 24.63 19.17 -28.23
C LEU A 124 24.21 17.70 -28.17
N ALA A 125 23.37 17.31 -27.21
CA ALA A 125 22.82 15.96 -27.12
C ALA A 125 21.95 15.63 -28.35
N ASP A 126 21.10 16.56 -28.79
CA ASP A 126 20.30 16.40 -30.00
C ASP A 126 21.14 16.38 -31.28
N GLU A 127 22.11 17.28 -31.41
CA GLU A 127 23.05 17.32 -32.54
C GLU A 127 23.84 16.01 -32.64
N LEU A 128 24.29 15.50 -31.49
CA LEU A 128 25.03 14.25 -31.43
C LEU A 128 24.20 13.07 -31.87
N ASN A 129 22.97 12.94 -31.38
CA ASN A 129 22.13 11.81 -31.73
C ASN A 129 21.92 11.74 -33.24
N ARG A 130 21.64 12.88 -33.89
CA ARG A 130 21.54 12.94 -35.36
C ARG A 130 22.83 12.47 -36.03
N LYS A 131 23.98 12.96 -35.56
CA LYS A 131 25.31 12.58 -36.11
C LYS A 131 25.64 11.10 -35.91
N LEU A 132 25.35 10.54 -34.74
CA LEU A 132 25.59 9.12 -34.45
C LEU A 132 24.69 8.24 -35.32
N THR A 133 23.43 8.62 -35.52
CA THR A 133 22.52 7.94 -36.46
C THR A 133 23.06 8.00 -37.90
N ASP A 134 23.56 9.15 -38.35
CA ASP A 134 24.15 9.28 -39.69
C ASP A 134 25.41 8.41 -39.86
N ILE A 135 26.26 8.36 -38.83
CA ILE A 135 27.46 7.51 -38.81
C ILE A 135 27.06 6.03 -38.83
N GLU A 136 26.05 5.65 -38.04
CA GLU A 136 25.57 4.28 -37.99
C GLU A 136 25.01 3.83 -39.36
N LYS A 137 24.19 4.68 -40.00
CA LYS A 137 23.71 4.49 -41.37
C LYS A 137 24.88 4.36 -42.35
N ALA A 138 25.91 5.20 -42.24
CA ALA A 138 27.11 5.14 -43.08
C ALA A 138 27.93 3.86 -42.88
N CYS A 139 28.09 3.38 -41.64
CA CYS A 139 28.75 2.12 -41.32
C CYS A 139 28.02 0.93 -41.95
N TYR A 140 26.68 0.91 -41.83
CA TYR A 140 25.84 -0.11 -42.44
C TYR A 140 25.95 -0.12 -43.97
N LEU A 141 25.83 1.05 -44.60
CA LEU A 141 25.94 1.20 -46.05
C LEU A 141 27.34 0.87 -46.60
N SER A 142 28.38 1.01 -45.76
CA SER A 142 29.76 0.65 -46.10
C SER A 142 30.05 -0.85 -45.98
N GLY A 143 29.07 -1.66 -45.54
CA GLY A 143 29.21 -3.11 -45.38
C GLY A 143 30.01 -3.53 -44.14
N LEU A 144 30.21 -2.63 -43.17
CA LEU A 144 30.88 -2.97 -41.91
C LEU A 144 30.01 -3.90 -41.08
N ASN A 145 30.64 -4.82 -40.35
CA ASN A 145 29.92 -5.61 -39.36
C ASN A 145 29.53 -4.71 -38.18
N MET A 146 28.24 -4.40 -38.05
CA MET A 146 27.73 -3.48 -37.02
C MET A 146 28.04 -3.93 -35.59
N LYS A 147 28.15 -5.25 -35.35
CA LYS A 147 28.43 -5.78 -34.00
C LYS A 147 29.90 -5.67 -33.58
N SER A 148 30.83 -5.44 -34.51
CA SER A 148 32.26 -5.38 -34.20
C SER A 148 32.93 -4.12 -34.75
N GLU A 149 32.93 -3.94 -36.07
CA GLU A 149 33.63 -2.85 -36.75
C GLU A 149 32.85 -1.54 -36.64
N GLY A 150 31.53 -1.57 -36.89
CA GLY A 150 30.66 -0.41 -36.74
C GLY A 150 30.62 0.11 -35.30
N ALA A 151 30.56 -0.81 -34.33
CA ALA A 151 30.62 -0.51 -32.90
C ALA A 151 31.91 0.23 -32.51
N ASN A 152 33.07 -0.20 -33.01
CA ASN A 152 34.36 0.45 -32.71
C ASN A 152 34.45 1.88 -33.28
N VAL A 153 33.85 2.12 -34.46
CA VAL A 153 33.77 3.47 -35.05
C VAL A 153 32.91 4.40 -34.19
N LEU A 154 31.73 3.93 -33.78
CA LEU A 154 30.82 4.69 -32.93
C LEU A 154 31.44 4.98 -31.56
N GLU A 155 32.11 4.00 -30.95
CA GLU A 155 32.80 4.16 -29.66
C GLU A 155 33.87 5.26 -29.69
N LYS A 156 34.71 5.29 -30.73
CA LYS A 156 35.71 6.36 -30.90
C LYS A 156 35.09 7.73 -31.13
N PHE A 157 33.94 7.78 -31.78
CA PHE A 157 33.21 9.03 -31.99
C PHE A 157 32.62 9.55 -30.68
N VAL A 158 32.03 8.64 -29.89
CA VAL A 158 31.49 8.90 -28.55
C VAL A 158 32.58 9.43 -27.60
N ASP A 159 33.77 8.81 -27.52
CA ASP A 159 34.86 9.30 -26.66
C ASP A 159 35.32 10.72 -27.05
N ARG A 160 35.55 10.96 -28.35
CA ARG A 160 35.94 12.30 -28.83
C ARG A 160 34.87 13.35 -28.55
N PHE A 161 33.60 13.00 -28.74
CA PHE A 161 32.50 13.92 -28.54
C PHE A 161 32.30 14.24 -27.06
N THR A 162 32.41 13.25 -26.17
CA THR A 162 32.34 13.45 -24.71
C THR A 162 33.31 14.54 -24.25
N ARG A 163 34.56 14.49 -24.72
CA ARG A 163 35.58 15.51 -24.41
C ARG A 163 35.23 16.89 -24.95
N ARG A 164 34.65 16.94 -26.15
CA ARG A 164 34.23 18.20 -26.80
C ARG A 164 33.05 18.84 -26.06
N VAL A 165 32.00 18.05 -25.79
CA VAL A 165 30.80 18.51 -25.08
C VAL A 165 31.16 19.01 -23.71
N HIS A 166 32.01 18.27 -23.00
CA HIS A 166 32.47 18.68 -21.70
C HIS A 166 33.02 20.13 -21.72
N GLY A 167 33.92 20.45 -22.66
CA GLY A 167 34.47 21.81 -22.81
C GLY A 167 33.50 22.86 -23.34
N GLU A 168 32.51 22.48 -24.17
CA GLU A 168 31.51 23.42 -24.70
C GLU A 168 30.42 23.76 -23.68
N VAL A 169 30.03 22.82 -22.84
CA VAL A 169 28.99 22.98 -21.79
C VAL A 169 29.56 23.68 -20.55
N THR A 170 30.86 23.54 -20.27
CA THR A 170 31.56 24.18 -19.14
C THR A 170 32.16 25.53 -19.51
N GLN A 171 31.32 26.53 -19.79
CA GLN A 171 31.80 27.90 -20.06
C GLN A 171 31.46 28.86 -18.90
N LYS A 172 32.47 29.57 -18.39
CA LYS A 172 32.41 30.54 -17.27
C LYS A 172 31.45 31.75 -17.44
N LYS A 173 30.59 31.75 -18.47
CA LYS A 173 29.71 32.87 -18.81
C LYS A 173 28.30 32.78 -18.23
N TYR A 174 27.84 31.61 -17.82
CA TYR A 174 26.52 31.47 -17.21
C TYR A 174 26.59 31.90 -15.74
N ARG A 175 25.79 32.89 -15.32
CA ARG A 175 25.63 33.31 -13.92
C ARG A 175 24.15 33.21 -13.57
N GLU A 176 23.84 32.76 -12.36
CA GLU A 176 22.50 32.53 -11.77
C GLU A 176 21.42 33.61 -12.02
N LYS A 177 21.80 34.81 -12.49
CA LYS A 177 20.90 35.94 -12.74
C LYS A 177 19.79 35.69 -13.77
N TYR A 178 19.85 34.63 -14.58
CA TYR A 178 18.86 34.42 -15.63
C TYR A 178 17.57 33.74 -15.18
N GLY A 179 17.48 33.07 -14.01
CA GLY A 179 16.31 32.24 -13.67
C GLY A 179 14.92 32.87 -13.87
N ARG A 180 14.73 34.17 -13.56
CA ARG A 180 13.45 34.88 -13.78
C ARG A 180 13.29 35.47 -15.18
N ASP A 181 14.36 35.95 -15.79
CA ASP A 181 14.36 36.45 -17.17
C ASP A 181 14.28 35.31 -18.21
N PHE A 182 14.57 34.09 -17.78
CA PHE A 182 14.67 32.87 -18.58
C PHE A 182 13.33 32.15 -18.82
N ILE A 183 12.45 32.09 -17.81
CA ILE A 183 11.05 31.63 -17.99
C ILE A 183 10.35 32.48 -19.06
N ARG A 184 10.61 33.80 -19.05
CA ARG A 184 10.15 34.74 -20.07
C ARG A 184 10.80 34.51 -21.45
N HIS A 185 12.05 34.08 -21.51
CA HIS A 185 12.77 33.81 -22.76
C HIS A 185 12.28 32.52 -23.44
N LEU A 186 12.10 31.44 -22.66
CA LEU A 186 11.49 30.19 -23.13
C LEU A 186 10.00 30.38 -23.44
N GLY A 187 9.35 31.37 -22.82
CA GLY A 187 7.92 31.63 -22.97
C GLY A 187 7.09 30.48 -22.41
N ILE A 188 7.49 30.05 -21.21
CA ILE A 188 6.81 29.01 -20.44
C ILE A 188 5.84 29.70 -19.49
N ASP A 189 4.58 29.34 -19.57
CA ASP A 189 3.55 29.79 -18.65
C ASP A 189 3.36 28.73 -17.56
N ILE A 190 3.50 29.14 -16.29
CA ILE A 190 3.31 28.24 -15.14
C ILE A 190 1.81 28.00 -14.96
N ASP A 191 1.39 26.77 -15.22
CA ASP A 191 -0.01 26.35 -15.16
C ASP A 191 -0.34 25.59 -13.87
N THR A 192 0.65 24.92 -13.27
CA THR A 192 0.44 24.02 -12.13
C THR A 192 1.42 24.33 -11.02
N VAL A 193 0.91 24.57 -9.82
CA VAL A 193 1.71 24.75 -8.61
C VAL A 193 1.35 23.68 -7.60
N VAL A 194 2.38 22.97 -7.16
CA VAL A 194 2.30 21.88 -6.21
C VAL A 194 3.04 22.27 -4.95
N THR A 195 2.44 22.01 -3.80
CA THR A 195 3.10 22.17 -2.50
C THR A 195 3.04 20.87 -1.72
N GLY A 196 4.09 20.58 -0.96
CA GLY A 196 4.10 19.42 -0.09
C GLY A 196 5.26 19.38 0.88
N GLY A 197 5.43 18.24 1.54
CA GLY A 197 6.49 17.99 2.50
C GLY A 197 7.71 17.31 1.85
N PHE A 198 8.88 17.46 2.45
CA PHE A 198 10.02 16.62 2.13
C PHE A 198 10.82 16.23 3.38
N GLU A 199 11.44 15.07 3.30
CA GLU A 199 12.34 14.50 4.30
C GLU A 199 13.62 14.02 3.62
N VAL A 200 14.74 14.18 4.33
CA VAL A 200 16.03 13.64 3.91
C VAL A 200 16.22 12.29 4.57
N ASP A 201 16.44 11.26 3.78
CA ASP A 201 16.75 9.92 4.26
C ASP A 201 18.27 9.73 4.32
N TYR A 202 18.81 9.88 5.53
CA TYR A 202 20.19 9.63 5.91
C TYR A 202 20.49 8.15 6.16
N SER A 203 19.52 7.23 6.09
CA SER A 203 19.85 5.79 6.07
C SER A 203 20.42 5.34 4.73
N LEU A 204 20.18 6.12 3.68
CA LEU A 204 20.68 5.89 2.33
C LEU A 204 22.02 6.60 2.11
N ARG A 205 22.87 6.00 1.26
CA ARG A 205 24.18 6.54 0.87
C ARG A 205 24.34 6.48 -0.65
N PRO A 206 24.36 7.62 -1.37
CA PRO A 206 24.13 8.98 -0.90
C PRO A 206 22.73 9.18 -0.29
N ALA A 207 22.55 10.23 0.52
CA ALA A 207 21.25 10.48 1.14
C ALA A 207 20.17 10.81 0.10
N GLY A 208 18.96 10.34 0.37
CA GLY A 208 17.82 10.48 -0.54
C GLY A 208 16.87 11.60 -0.13
N PHE A 209 16.05 12.03 -1.10
CA PHE A 209 14.86 12.83 -0.84
C PHE A 209 13.63 11.94 -0.86
N LYS A 210 12.81 12.05 0.18
CA LYS A 210 11.43 11.54 0.17
C LYS A 210 10.49 12.73 0.27
N ALA A 211 9.76 12.99 -0.79
CA ALA A 211 8.84 14.12 -0.83
C ALA A 211 7.40 13.65 -1.06
N THR A 212 6.45 14.38 -0.49
CA THR A 212 5.01 14.08 -0.53
C THR A 212 4.28 15.21 -1.22
N VAL A 213 3.21 14.88 -1.95
CA VAL A 213 2.35 15.85 -2.59
C VAL A 213 1.13 16.11 -1.71
N GLU A 214 0.97 17.34 -1.21
CA GLU A 214 -0.17 17.73 -0.39
C GLU A 214 -1.25 18.40 -1.23
N ASN A 215 -0.88 19.47 -1.96
CA ASN A 215 -1.82 20.26 -2.76
C ASN A 215 -1.33 20.41 -4.19
N VAL A 216 -2.25 20.33 -5.16
CA VAL A 216 -2.05 20.62 -6.57
C VAL A 216 -3.02 21.74 -6.95
N ASN A 217 -2.52 22.85 -7.47
CA ASN A 217 -3.31 24.01 -7.84
C ASN A 217 -3.06 24.39 -9.30
N ILE A 218 -4.13 24.42 -10.10
CA ILE A 218 -4.10 24.86 -11.49
C ILE A 218 -4.36 26.37 -11.53
N GLN A 219 -3.37 27.13 -11.97
CA GLN A 219 -3.43 28.59 -12.05
C GLN A 219 -4.35 29.06 -13.18
N ASP A 220 -4.98 30.21 -12.97
CA ASP A 220 -5.74 30.90 -14.01
C ASP A 220 -4.77 31.67 -14.91
N ILE A 221 -4.71 31.27 -16.18
CA ILE A 221 -3.91 31.94 -17.21
C ILE A 221 -4.82 32.90 -17.99
N PRO A 222 -4.39 34.15 -18.24
CA PRO A 222 -5.18 35.11 -19.01
C PRO A 222 -5.18 34.76 -20.50
N ALA A 223 -6.10 33.90 -20.94
CA ALA A 223 -6.35 33.55 -22.35
C ALA A 223 -7.86 33.34 -22.62
N SER A 224 -8.24 33.24 -23.89
CA SER A 224 -9.63 32.91 -24.27
C SER A 224 -9.95 31.46 -23.88
N GLU A 225 -11.23 31.15 -23.65
CA GLU A 225 -11.62 29.81 -23.18
C GLU A 225 -11.35 28.69 -24.20
N GLU A 226 -11.40 28.99 -25.50
CA GLU A 226 -11.05 28.04 -26.57
C GLU A 226 -9.55 27.67 -26.47
N VAL A 227 -8.70 28.68 -26.34
CA VAL A 227 -7.25 28.52 -26.17
C VAL A 227 -6.92 27.80 -24.86
N LEU A 228 -7.64 28.11 -23.78
CA LEU A 228 -7.46 27.44 -22.49
C LEU A 228 -7.88 25.96 -22.52
N LEU A 229 -8.92 25.60 -23.27
CA LEU A 229 -9.36 24.22 -23.42
C LEU A 229 -8.35 23.37 -24.20
N GLU A 230 -7.76 23.91 -25.26
CA GLU A 230 -6.68 23.25 -25.99
C GLU A 230 -5.42 23.14 -25.12
N HIS A 231 -5.03 24.23 -24.44
CA HIS A 231 -3.91 24.22 -23.50
C HIS A 231 -4.08 23.17 -22.38
N PHE A 232 -5.31 22.97 -21.89
CA PHE A 232 -5.61 22.00 -20.83
C PHE A 232 -5.20 20.57 -21.18
N GLN A 233 -5.23 20.20 -22.47
CA GLN A 233 -4.81 18.87 -22.94
C GLN A 233 -3.33 18.58 -22.70
N HIS A 234 -2.56 19.62 -22.37
CA HIS A 234 -1.12 19.58 -22.22
C HIS A 234 -0.67 19.79 -20.77
N ILE A 235 -1.56 19.99 -19.79
CA ILE A 235 -1.19 20.25 -18.39
C ILE A 235 -0.88 18.96 -17.65
N ILE A 236 0.16 18.96 -16.79
CA ILE A 236 0.49 17.84 -15.90
C ILE A 236 -0.11 18.11 -14.51
N PHE A 237 -1.26 17.50 -14.21
CA PHE A 237 -1.97 17.71 -12.94
C PHE A 237 -2.34 16.44 -12.16
N THR A 238 -2.02 15.24 -12.67
CA THR A 238 -2.31 14.00 -11.93
C THR A 238 -1.38 13.87 -10.72
N LYS A 239 -1.93 13.47 -9.57
CA LYS A 239 -1.12 13.39 -8.34
C LYS A 239 -0.01 12.35 -8.47
N THR A 240 -0.24 11.25 -9.18
CA THR A 240 0.77 10.22 -9.44
C THR A 240 1.88 10.70 -10.36
N ALA A 241 1.58 11.39 -11.47
CA ALA A 241 2.63 12.01 -12.29
C ALA A 241 3.46 13.01 -11.47
N ILE A 242 2.78 13.88 -10.72
CA ILE A 242 3.45 14.87 -9.86
C ILE A 242 4.31 14.18 -8.80
N GLN A 243 3.82 13.10 -8.18
CA GLN A 243 4.58 12.32 -7.21
C GLN A 243 5.82 11.70 -7.85
N THR A 244 5.74 11.23 -9.09
CA THR A 244 6.91 10.76 -9.85
C THR A 244 7.89 11.89 -10.14
N LEU A 245 7.41 13.06 -10.56
CA LEU A 245 8.26 14.24 -10.78
C LEU A 245 8.93 14.73 -9.49
N VAL A 246 8.33 14.51 -8.33
CA VAL A 246 8.85 14.97 -7.04
C VAL A 246 9.78 13.94 -6.38
N SER A 247 9.37 12.67 -6.33
CA SER A 247 10.06 11.60 -5.60
C SER A 247 11.07 10.86 -6.47
N ASP A 248 10.65 10.34 -7.64
CA ASP A 248 11.51 9.48 -8.48
C ASP A 248 12.63 10.28 -9.14
N ILE A 249 12.39 11.55 -9.49
CA ILE A 249 13.45 12.46 -9.94
C ILE A 249 14.49 12.70 -8.83
N GLY A 250 14.06 12.87 -7.57
CA GLY A 250 14.97 12.98 -6.43
C GLY A 250 15.81 11.71 -6.24
N ALA A 251 15.18 10.54 -6.39
CA ALA A 251 15.86 9.24 -6.32
C ALA A 251 16.89 9.05 -7.45
N LEU A 252 16.60 9.52 -8.67
CA LEU A 252 17.50 9.46 -9.82
C LEU A 252 18.87 10.10 -9.51
N GLY A 253 18.88 11.32 -8.98
CA GLY A 253 20.12 12.02 -8.65
C GLY A 253 20.98 11.23 -7.64
N ARG A 254 20.33 10.64 -6.63
CA ARG A 254 20.98 9.79 -5.63
C ARG A 254 21.56 8.52 -6.26
N GLU A 255 20.81 7.84 -7.10
CA GLU A 255 21.23 6.58 -7.74
C GLU A 255 22.38 6.81 -8.73
N ILE A 256 22.36 7.91 -9.49
CA ILE A 256 23.48 8.31 -10.35
C ILE A 256 24.74 8.53 -9.51
N LEU A 257 24.66 9.29 -8.42
CA LEU A 257 25.81 9.51 -7.53
C LEU A 257 26.31 8.20 -6.89
N SER A 258 25.39 7.30 -6.53
CA SER A 258 25.73 5.97 -5.98
C SER A 258 26.48 5.11 -7.00
N LEU A 259 25.99 5.05 -8.25
CA LEU A 259 26.69 4.38 -9.34
C LEU A 259 28.06 5.01 -9.57
N ILE A 260 28.16 6.34 -9.65
CA ILE A 260 29.46 6.99 -9.84
C ILE A 260 30.42 6.59 -8.71
N ASN A 261 29.97 6.59 -7.45
CA ASN A 261 30.74 6.12 -6.31
C ASN A 261 31.26 4.68 -6.51
N ASP A 262 30.38 3.72 -6.83
CA ASP A 262 30.75 2.31 -6.97
C ASP A 262 31.86 2.07 -8.01
N TYR A 263 31.89 2.87 -9.08
CA TYR A 263 32.87 2.73 -10.16
C TYR A 263 34.11 3.64 -10.00
N THR A 264 34.14 4.55 -9.01
CA THR A 264 35.22 5.52 -8.79
C THR A 264 36.03 5.31 -7.51
N ILE A 265 35.66 4.33 -6.65
CA ILE A 265 36.43 4.00 -5.44
C ILE A 265 37.87 3.58 -5.79
N GLU A 266 38.82 4.14 -5.06
CA GLU A 266 40.22 3.78 -5.14
C GLU A 266 40.46 2.36 -4.63
N VAL A 267 40.93 1.48 -5.51
CA VAL A 267 41.11 0.04 -5.23
C VAL A 267 42.07 -0.15 -4.06
N VAL A 268 43.15 0.64 -3.99
CA VAL A 268 44.14 0.58 -2.91
C VAL A 268 43.52 0.90 -1.54
N GLU A 269 42.75 1.99 -1.43
CA GLU A 269 42.12 2.36 -0.15
C GLU A 269 41.14 1.29 0.32
N LYS A 270 40.35 0.73 -0.60
CA LYS A 270 39.41 -0.36 -0.30
C LYS A 270 40.14 -1.61 0.21
N SER A 271 41.14 -2.10 -0.52
CA SER A 271 41.92 -3.29 -0.12
C SER A 271 42.62 -3.10 1.23
N VAL A 272 43.17 -1.91 1.51
CA VAL A 272 43.81 -1.61 2.80
C VAL A 272 42.79 -1.56 3.92
N VAL A 273 41.61 -0.96 3.73
CA VAL A 273 40.53 -0.96 4.73
C VAL A 273 40.05 -2.38 5.03
N GLU A 274 39.85 -3.22 4.01
CA GLU A 274 39.47 -4.62 4.19
C GLU A 274 40.54 -5.40 4.99
N ALA A 275 41.82 -5.17 4.68
CA ALA A 275 42.92 -5.77 5.42
C ALA A 275 42.95 -5.33 6.90
N LEU A 276 42.74 -4.03 7.17
CA LEU A 276 42.65 -3.49 8.53
C LEU A 276 41.44 -4.06 9.28
N TYR A 277 40.29 -4.16 8.62
CA TYR A 277 39.07 -4.72 9.20
C TYR A 277 39.24 -6.18 9.59
N ASN A 278 39.77 -7.01 8.69
CA ASN A 278 40.00 -8.43 8.96
C ASN A 278 41.01 -8.62 10.10
N ALA A 279 42.11 -7.87 10.09
CA ALA A 279 43.09 -7.91 11.19
C ALA A 279 42.49 -7.46 12.53
N PHE A 280 41.54 -6.53 12.51
CA PHE A 280 40.83 -6.11 13.71
C PHE A 280 39.84 -7.18 14.19
N ILE A 281 39.10 -7.83 13.30
CA ILE A 281 38.23 -8.97 13.63
C ILE A 281 39.06 -10.08 14.27
N ASP A 282 40.14 -10.51 13.65
CA ASP A 282 41.01 -11.58 14.14
C ASP A 282 41.51 -11.28 15.56
N LYS A 283 41.81 -10.00 15.87
CA LYS A 283 42.22 -9.56 17.21
C LYS A 283 41.08 -9.65 18.24
N LEU A 284 39.84 -9.47 17.80
CA LEU A 284 38.64 -9.50 18.64
C LEU A 284 38.07 -10.91 18.78
N GLU A 285 38.38 -11.83 17.86
CA GLU A 285 37.98 -13.22 17.94
C GLU A 285 38.37 -13.85 19.28
N ASN A 286 37.42 -14.56 19.90
CA ASN A 286 37.59 -15.18 21.22
C ASN A 286 37.77 -14.22 22.40
N THR A 287 37.55 -12.91 22.20
CA THR A 287 37.50 -11.96 23.32
C THR A 287 36.20 -12.13 24.10
N ALA A 288 36.30 -12.22 25.44
CA ALA A 288 35.13 -12.27 26.33
C ALA A 288 34.24 -11.03 26.18
N SER A 289 33.00 -11.09 26.67
CA SER A 289 32.07 -9.97 26.60
C SER A 289 32.63 -8.67 27.19
N GLN A 290 32.57 -7.57 26.43
CA GLN A 290 33.09 -6.26 26.83
C GLN A 290 32.03 -5.17 26.64
N GLN A 291 32.34 -3.99 27.18
CA GLN A 291 31.58 -2.75 26.97
C GLN A 291 32.08 -2.00 25.71
N PRO A 292 31.24 -1.19 25.05
CA PRO A 292 31.64 -0.42 23.86
C PRO A 292 32.84 0.51 24.10
N GLN A 293 32.97 1.05 25.32
CA GLN A 293 34.08 1.93 25.69
C GLN A 293 35.44 1.21 25.61
N TRP A 294 35.50 -0.06 26.00
CA TRP A 294 36.70 -0.89 25.88
C TRP A 294 37.10 -1.06 24.42
N LEU A 295 36.13 -1.25 23.53
CA LEU A 295 36.37 -1.44 22.10
C LEU A 295 36.95 -0.18 21.43
N LEU A 296 36.53 1.01 21.85
CA LEU A 296 37.16 2.27 21.40
C LEU A 296 38.62 2.37 21.83
N GLU A 297 38.92 2.01 23.09
CA GLU A 297 40.28 2.03 23.61
C GLU A 297 41.16 0.99 22.90
N GLU A 298 40.63 -0.20 22.67
CA GLU A 298 41.32 -1.27 21.97
C GLU A 298 41.52 -0.95 20.48
N GLY A 299 40.52 -0.33 19.83
CA GLY A 299 40.65 0.20 18.48
C GLY A 299 41.76 1.24 18.36
N LYS A 300 41.91 2.15 19.34
CA LYS A 300 43.03 3.12 19.37
C LYS A 300 44.39 2.43 19.49
N LYS A 301 44.51 1.42 20.35
CA LYS A 301 45.76 0.64 20.47
C LYS A 301 46.07 -0.09 19.16
N PHE A 302 45.08 -0.74 18.58
CA PHE A 302 45.19 -1.44 17.30
C PHE A 302 45.66 -0.49 16.18
N LEU A 303 45.12 0.72 16.10
CA LEU A 303 45.53 1.70 15.08
C LEU A 303 46.98 2.19 15.27
N ILE A 304 47.45 2.33 16.52
CA ILE A 304 48.85 2.64 16.83
C ILE A 304 49.75 1.49 16.36
N GLU A 305 49.36 0.24 16.61
CA GLU A 305 50.07 -0.95 16.13
C GLU A 305 50.12 -0.98 14.59
N CYS A 306 49.00 -0.71 13.92
CA CYS A 306 48.90 -0.67 12.46
C CYS A 306 49.75 0.45 11.84
N SER A 307 49.80 1.63 12.46
CA SER A 307 50.70 2.72 12.03
C SER A 307 52.16 2.26 12.05
N GLY A 308 52.59 1.57 13.11
CA GLY A 308 53.94 1.01 13.20
C GLY A 308 54.24 -0.07 12.15
N ILE A 309 53.22 -0.86 11.76
CA ILE A 309 53.34 -1.85 10.67
C ILE A 309 53.48 -1.14 9.32
N LEU A 310 52.70 -0.09 9.06
CA LEU A 310 52.81 0.70 7.83
C LEU A 310 54.17 1.38 7.70
N ASP A 311 54.73 1.94 8.79
CA ASP A 311 56.05 2.55 8.77
C ASP A 311 57.15 1.52 8.42
N LYS A 312 57.04 0.29 8.96
CA LYS A 312 57.94 -0.82 8.60
C LYS A 312 57.75 -1.26 7.15
N PHE A 313 56.51 -1.32 6.66
CA PHE A 313 56.24 -1.64 5.25
C PHE A 313 56.89 -0.62 4.32
N GLU A 314 56.78 0.67 4.65
CA GLU A 314 57.44 1.76 3.91
C GLU A 314 58.97 1.64 3.93
N GLU A 315 59.56 1.26 5.07
CA GLU A 315 61.00 0.99 5.18
C GLU A 315 61.43 -0.15 4.24
N ARG A 316 60.74 -1.30 4.28
CA ARG A 316 61.03 -2.45 3.41
C ARG A 316 60.80 -2.13 1.93
N GLY A 317 59.74 -1.38 1.61
CA GLY A 317 59.50 -0.83 0.29
C GLY A 317 60.66 0.03 -0.19
N ASN A 318 61.13 0.95 0.64
CA ASN A 318 62.27 1.80 0.29
C ASN A 318 63.57 0.99 0.10
N MET A 319 63.79 -0.08 0.88
CA MET A 319 64.91 -1.01 0.66
C MET A 319 64.81 -1.72 -0.69
N PHE A 320 63.61 -2.15 -1.08
CA PHE A 320 63.34 -2.71 -2.41
C PHE A 320 63.66 -1.71 -3.52
N ILE A 321 63.14 -0.48 -3.43
CA ILE A 321 63.43 0.60 -4.38
C ILE A 321 64.95 0.87 -4.48
N GLN A 322 65.65 0.89 -3.34
CA GLN A 322 67.10 1.14 -3.26
C GLN A 322 67.96 -0.04 -3.75
N SER A 323 67.40 -1.26 -3.82
CA SER A 323 68.13 -2.45 -4.31
C SER A 323 68.58 -2.29 -5.76
N GLY A 324 67.88 -1.47 -6.56
CA GLY A 324 68.19 -1.23 -7.96
C GLY A 324 68.11 -2.48 -8.83
N ILE A 325 67.41 -3.53 -8.38
CA ILE A 325 67.23 -4.77 -9.15
C ILE A 325 66.55 -4.43 -10.48
N LYS A 326 66.99 -5.09 -11.56
CA LYS A 326 66.32 -5.03 -12.86
C LYS A 326 65.72 -6.40 -13.15
N SER A 327 64.41 -6.45 -13.35
CA SER A 327 63.67 -7.71 -13.58
C SER A 327 62.35 -7.47 -14.31
N LYS A 328 61.69 -8.54 -14.73
CA LYS A 328 60.28 -8.52 -15.12
C LYS A 328 59.40 -8.35 -13.88
N LEU A 329 58.13 -7.96 -14.08
CA LEU A 329 57.17 -7.74 -12.99
C LEU A 329 57.13 -8.90 -12.00
N ASP A 330 56.95 -10.15 -12.46
CA ASP A 330 56.93 -11.33 -11.59
C ASP A 330 58.17 -11.45 -10.68
N GLY A 331 59.35 -11.17 -11.23
CA GLY A 331 60.60 -11.22 -10.46
C GLY A 331 60.72 -10.06 -9.45
N HIS A 332 60.08 -8.93 -9.70
CA HIS A 332 59.94 -7.85 -8.71
C HIS A 332 58.94 -8.23 -7.61
N LEU A 333 57.80 -8.84 -7.96
CA LEU A 333 56.81 -9.31 -7.01
C LEU A 333 57.42 -10.35 -6.05
N GLU A 334 58.16 -11.35 -6.57
CA GLU A 334 58.88 -12.35 -5.78
C GLU A 334 59.99 -11.73 -4.90
N SER A 335 60.74 -10.77 -5.45
CA SER A 335 61.80 -10.09 -4.70
C SER A 335 61.23 -9.25 -3.57
N PHE A 336 60.12 -8.56 -3.80
CA PHE A 336 59.44 -7.76 -2.79
C PHE A 336 58.82 -8.67 -1.70
N GLU A 337 58.16 -9.76 -2.11
CA GLU A 337 57.65 -10.80 -1.21
C GLU A 337 58.77 -11.33 -0.31
N LYS A 338 59.94 -11.62 -0.88
CA LYS A 338 61.11 -12.09 -0.13
C LYS A 338 61.63 -11.07 0.89
N MET A 339 61.58 -9.78 0.57
CA MET A 339 61.96 -8.73 1.53
C MET A 339 60.97 -8.59 2.69
N LEU A 340 59.71 -8.95 2.47
CA LEU A 340 58.70 -8.97 3.51
C LEU A 340 58.78 -10.24 4.40
N ARG A 341 59.40 -11.35 3.94
CA ARG A 341 59.42 -12.71 4.59
C ARG A 341 59.77 -12.74 6.08
N GLU A 342 60.66 -11.87 6.56
CA GLU A 342 61.03 -11.82 7.98
C GLU A 342 59.86 -11.38 8.88
N ASP A 343 58.91 -10.63 8.32
CA ASP A 343 57.78 -10.02 9.02
C ASP A 343 56.43 -10.69 8.67
N TYR A 344 56.41 -11.79 7.90
CA TYR A 344 55.19 -12.54 7.51
C TYR A 344 54.40 -13.13 8.69
N ALA A 345 55.01 -13.21 9.87
CA ALA A 345 54.31 -13.59 11.09
C ALA A 345 53.25 -12.55 11.51
N ILE A 346 53.24 -11.36 10.90
CA ILE A 346 52.25 -10.30 11.11
C ILE A 346 51.21 -10.36 9.97
N PRO A 347 49.97 -10.83 10.23
CA PRO A 347 48.94 -11.00 9.19
C PRO A 347 48.67 -9.75 8.36
N LEU A 348 48.63 -8.57 9.00
CA LEU A 348 48.42 -7.29 8.31
C LEU A 348 49.55 -6.95 7.33
N MET A 349 50.81 -7.25 7.67
CA MET A 349 51.97 -7.00 6.78
C MET A 349 51.84 -7.82 5.48
N ASN A 350 51.40 -9.07 5.60
CA ASN A 350 51.16 -9.93 4.44
C ASN A 350 50.01 -9.40 3.57
N SER A 351 48.89 -9.00 4.19
CA SER A 351 47.75 -8.43 3.47
C SER A 351 48.10 -7.12 2.73
N LEU A 352 48.92 -6.26 3.35
CA LEU A 352 49.45 -5.05 2.70
C LEU A 352 50.37 -5.38 1.52
N GLY A 353 51.27 -6.37 1.70
CA GLY A 353 52.13 -6.87 0.63
C GLY A 353 51.35 -7.38 -0.56
N LYS A 354 50.32 -8.20 -0.31
CA LYS A 354 49.42 -8.70 -1.35
C LYS A 354 48.66 -7.58 -2.05
N SER A 355 48.13 -6.62 -1.30
CA SER A 355 47.41 -5.46 -1.87
C SER A 355 48.31 -4.61 -2.77
N PHE A 356 49.57 -4.41 -2.39
CA PHE A 356 50.54 -3.69 -3.22
C PHE A 356 50.93 -4.49 -4.48
N GLN A 357 51.10 -5.81 -4.37
CA GLN A 357 51.34 -6.68 -5.52
C GLN A 357 50.16 -6.65 -6.51
N GLU A 358 48.92 -6.77 -6.01
CA GLU A 358 47.71 -6.67 -6.82
C GLU A 358 47.60 -5.31 -7.52
N TYR A 359 47.95 -4.21 -6.84
CA TYR A 359 48.06 -2.88 -7.44
C TYR A 359 49.09 -2.85 -8.59
N LEU A 360 50.30 -3.36 -8.38
CA LEU A 360 51.33 -3.39 -9.44
C LEU A 360 50.94 -4.29 -10.62
N ILE A 361 50.25 -5.41 -10.37
CA ILE A 361 49.71 -6.27 -11.43
C ILE A 361 48.65 -5.52 -12.23
N SER A 362 47.79 -4.73 -11.58
CA SER A 362 46.76 -3.97 -12.27
C SER A 362 47.31 -2.87 -13.17
N GLU A 363 48.41 -2.22 -12.77
CA GLU A 363 49.03 -1.13 -13.54
C GLU A 363 49.97 -1.65 -14.65
N TYR A 364 50.70 -2.74 -14.40
CA TYR A 364 51.79 -3.19 -15.29
C TYR A 364 51.64 -4.62 -15.82
N GLY A 365 50.56 -5.34 -15.50
CA GLY A 365 50.42 -6.78 -15.75
C GLY A 365 50.46 -7.20 -17.22
N GLU A 366 50.15 -6.30 -18.15
CA GLU A 366 50.24 -6.56 -19.60
C GLU A 366 51.62 -6.23 -20.18
N GLU A 367 52.49 -5.57 -19.42
CA GLU A 367 53.81 -5.14 -19.88
C GLU A 367 54.84 -6.26 -19.81
N THR A 368 55.44 -6.60 -20.95
CA THR A 368 56.48 -7.64 -21.02
C THR A 368 57.91 -7.11 -20.79
N ARG A 369 58.06 -5.81 -20.50
CA ARG A 369 59.38 -5.17 -20.37
C ARG A 369 60.02 -5.46 -19.01
N GLU A 370 61.31 -5.22 -18.94
CA GLU A 370 62.03 -5.18 -17.66
C GLU A 370 61.92 -3.79 -17.05
N PHE A 371 61.72 -3.75 -15.74
CA PHE A 371 61.66 -2.53 -14.95
C PHE A 371 62.88 -2.48 -14.03
N TRP A 372 63.38 -1.29 -13.75
CA TRP A 372 64.24 -1.11 -12.60
C TRP A 372 63.41 -0.91 -11.33
N ALA A 373 63.84 -1.46 -10.20
CA ALA A 373 63.12 -1.34 -8.93
C ALA A 373 62.85 0.13 -8.53
N TRP A 374 63.73 1.07 -8.91
CA TRP A 374 63.53 2.50 -8.61
C TRP A 374 62.38 3.15 -9.41
N GLU A 375 61.93 2.54 -10.51
CA GLU A 375 60.78 3.02 -11.29
C GLU A 375 59.49 2.95 -10.46
N PHE A 376 59.37 1.97 -9.56
CA PHE A 376 58.20 1.82 -8.66
C PHE A 376 58.21 2.78 -7.46
N LYS A 377 59.13 3.76 -7.40
CA LYS A 377 59.19 4.71 -6.28
C LYS A 377 57.91 5.55 -6.20
N GLY A 378 57.35 5.95 -7.34
CA GLY A 378 56.08 6.66 -7.42
C GLY A 378 54.94 5.80 -6.88
N ASP A 379 54.86 4.56 -7.36
CA ASP A 379 53.87 3.55 -6.95
C ASP A 379 53.88 3.27 -5.45
N LEU A 380 55.07 3.05 -4.86
CA LEU A 380 55.21 2.86 -3.43
C LEU A 380 54.76 4.11 -2.66
N SER A 381 55.15 5.29 -3.10
CA SER A 381 54.76 6.55 -2.45
C SER A 381 53.25 6.77 -2.52
N TYR A 382 52.64 6.44 -3.66
CA TYR A 382 51.20 6.47 -3.87
C TYR A 382 50.48 5.49 -2.94
N PHE A 383 50.87 4.21 -2.96
CA PHE A 383 50.31 3.18 -2.10
C PHE A 383 50.40 3.55 -0.61
N MET A 384 51.54 4.08 -0.16
CA MET A 384 51.72 4.51 1.23
C MET A 384 50.85 5.71 1.61
N ALA A 385 50.67 6.69 0.72
CA ALA A 385 49.79 7.83 0.97
C ALA A 385 48.34 7.37 1.16
N HIS A 386 47.85 6.50 0.27
CA HIS A 386 46.50 5.94 0.36
C HIS A 386 46.33 4.99 1.55
N SER A 387 47.36 4.23 1.91
CA SER A 387 47.33 3.36 3.10
C SER A 387 47.23 4.15 4.42
N LYS A 388 47.98 5.26 4.54
CA LYS A 388 47.91 6.16 5.71
C LYS A 388 46.54 6.81 5.81
N ARG A 389 45.96 7.21 4.67
CA ARG A 389 44.60 7.76 4.62
C ARG A 389 43.54 6.71 5.00
N ALA A 390 43.67 5.47 4.52
CA ALA A 390 42.78 4.37 4.92
C ALA A 390 42.79 4.13 6.43
N LEU A 391 43.95 4.25 7.08
CA LEU A 391 44.08 4.15 8.54
C LEU A 391 43.33 5.28 9.28
N GLU A 392 43.45 6.52 8.80
CA GLU A 392 42.71 7.67 9.36
C GLU A 392 41.19 7.51 9.21
N VAL A 393 40.76 7.04 8.04
CA VAL A 393 39.36 6.74 7.72
C VAL A 393 38.82 5.66 8.67
N PHE A 394 39.54 4.55 8.85
CA PHE A 394 39.14 3.47 9.74
C PHE A 394 38.94 3.96 11.18
N ASN A 395 39.85 4.82 11.67
CA ASN A 395 39.75 5.40 13.01
C ASN A 395 38.48 6.26 13.20
N GLN A 396 38.23 7.17 12.26
CA GLN A 396 37.05 8.03 12.32
C GLN A 396 35.75 7.23 12.21
N ALA A 397 35.75 6.21 11.33
CA ALA A 397 34.60 5.36 11.09
C ALA A 397 34.27 4.50 12.30
N LEU A 398 35.25 3.83 12.92
CA LEU A 398 35.04 2.99 14.10
C LEU A 398 34.40 3.79 15.24
N SER A 399 34.93 4.99 15.50
CA SER A 399 34.40 5.87 16.56
C SER A 399 32.96 6.31 16.28
N SER A 400 32.67 6.74 15.05
CA SER A 400 31.34 7.23 14.66
C SER A 400 30.31 6.10 14.59
N PHE A 401 30.69 4.94 14.05
CA PHE A 401 29.85 3.76 13.94
C PHE A 401 29.39 3.25 15.32
N LEU A 402 30.34 3.12 16.26
CA LEU A 402 30.04 2.70 17.61
C LEU A 402 29.14 3.70 18.34
N ALA A 403 29.33 5.00 18.13
CA ALA A 403 28.46 6.03 18.70
C ALA A 403 27.00 5.87 18.20
N ILE A 404 26.81 5.71 16.89
CA ILE A 404 25.50 5.49 16.27
C ILE A 404 24.84 4.24 16.86
N LYS A 405 25.55 3.11 16.87
CA LYS A 405 25.02 1.84 17.41
C LYS A 405 24.61 1.98 18.88
N CYS A 406 25.45 2.62 19.70
CA CYS A 406 25.16 2.81 21.13
C CYS A 406 23.97 3.75 21.35
N GLU A 407 23.88 4.88 20.65
CA GLU A 407 22.72 5.79 20.79
C GLU A 407 21.43 5.13 20.32
N LYS A 408 21.44 4.39 19.21
CA LYS A 408 20.26 3.64 18.73
C LYS A 408 19.82 2.59 19.73
N GLU A 409 20.75 1.85 20.32
CA GLU A 409 20.44 0.84 21.35
C GLU A 409 19.87 1.49 22.62
N LEU A 410 20.47 2.58 23.10
CA LEU A 410 19.95 3.33 24.24
C LEU A 410 18.55 3.87 23.95
N ALA A 411 18.31 4.45 22.78
CA ALA A 411 16.98 4.93 22.39
C ALA A 411 15.96 3.79 22.36
N GLN A 412 16.32 2.62 21.83
CA GLN A 412 15.46 1.45 21.81
C GLN A 412 15.11 0.96 23.22
N GLN A 413 16.09 0.92 24.14
CA GLN A 413 15.84 0.57 25.55
C GLN A 413 14.88 1.57 26.22
N ILE A 414 15.10 2.89 26.01
CA ILE A 414 14.19 3.94 26.50
C ILE A 414 12.77 3.69 26.00
N PHE A 415 12.60 3.42 24.72
CA PHE A 415 11.30 3.21 24.09
C PHE A 415 10.60 1.94 24.59
N GLN A 416 11.35 0.86 24.82
CA GLN A 416 10.82 -0.37 25.38
C GLN A 416 10.34 -0.17 26.82
N GLU A 417 11.19 0.39 27.70
CA GLU A 417 10.80 0.68 29.09
C GLU A 417 9.64 1.69 29.15
N PHE A 418 9.60 2.67 28.25
CA PHE A 418 8.49 3.62 28.14
C PHE A 418 7.17 2.90 27.85
N LEU A 419 7.14 2.00 26.86
CA LEU A 419 5.94 1.24 26.51
C LEU A 419 5.49 0.30 27.64
N GLU A 420 6.42 -0.34 28.34
CA GLU A 420 6.12 -1.22 29.49
C GLU A 420 5.52 -0.44 30.67
N ASN A 421 5.97 0.79 30.89
CA ASN A 421 5.50 1.66 31.98
C ASN A 421 4.28 2.52 31.63
N LEU A 422 3.81 2.48 30.39
CA LEU A 422 2.71 3.31 29.90
C LEU A 422 1.36 2.86 30.50
N LYS A 423 0.82 3.63 31.45
CA LYS A 423 -0.47 3.36 32.11
C LYS A 423 -1.64 3.94 31.31
N LYS A 424 -1.94 3.38 30.15
CA LYS A 424 -3.09 3.75 29.28
C LYS A 424 -3.92 2.51 28.92
N ASP A 425 -5.13 2.71 28.37
CA ASP A 425 -5.89 1.60 27.81
C ASP A 425 -5.19 1.00 26.58
N GLU A 426 -5.52 -0.24 26.22
CA GLU A 426 -4.83 -0.98 25.15
C GLU A 426 -4.95 -0.30 23.77
N MET A 427 -6.05 0.42 23.51
CA MET A 427 -6.26 1.12 22.25
C MET A 427 -5.34 2.33 22.14
N GLN A 428 -5.21 3.11 23.22
CA GLN A 428 -4.26 4.23 23.33
C GLN A 428 -2.81 3.77 23.29
N LYS A 429 -2.47 2.66 23.96
CA LYS A 429 -1.14 2.07 23.92
C LYS A 429 -0.75 1.67 22.50
N GLU A 430 -1.65 1.02 21.75
CA GLU A 430 -1.38 0.64 20.36
C GLU A 430 -1.22 1.87 19.44
N LEU A 431 -2.05 2.91 19.62
CA LEU A 431 -1.88 4.16 18.89
C LEU A 431 -0.52 4.81 19.18
N ILE A 432 -0.13 4.87 20.45
CA ILE A 432 1.19 5.38 20.86
C ILE A 432 2.32 4.51 20.32
N ARG A 433 2.15 3.19 20.27
CA ARG A 433 3.13 2.26 19.68
C ARG A 433 3.33 2.55 18.19
N LYS A 434 2.26 2.75 17.41
CA LYS A 434 2.37 3.12 15.99
C LYS A 434 3.03 4.48 15.77
N PHE A 435 2.67 5.46 16.60
CA PHE A 435 3.35 6.75 16.60
C PHE A 435 4.85 6.61 16.90
N LEU A 436 5.19 5.78 17.90
CA LEU A 436 6.56 5.53 18.33
C LEU A 436 7.38 4.80 17.26
N GLU A 437 6.79 3.86 16.51
CA GLU A 437 7.45 3.20 15.37
C GLU A 437 7.88 4.23 14.32
N ALA A 438 7.00 5.16 13.95
CA ALA A 438 7.32 6.23 13.00
C ALA A 438 8.35 7.22 13.57
N PHE A 439 8.20 7.62 14.82
CA PHE A 439 9.15 8.51 15.51
C PHE A 439 10.53 7.86 15.66
N ARG A 440 10.60 6.56 15.93
CA ARG A 440 11.83 5.79 16.04
C ARG A 440 12.59 5.82 14.71
N ALA A 441 11.91 5.53 13.60
CA ALA A 441 12.54 5.59 12.28
C ALA A 441 13.12 7.00 11.99
N PHE A 442 12.37 8.05 12.34
CA PHE A 442 12.84 9.43 12.24
C PHE A 442 14.07 9.70 13.13
N LEU A 443 14.04 9.29 14.40
CA LEU A 443 15.15 9.51 15.33
C LEU A 443 16.40 8.74 14.89
N GLU A 444 16.27 7.49 14.46
CA GLU A 444 17.39 6.69 13.97
C GLU A 444 18.05 7.36 12.76
N ASN A 445 17.24 7.94 11.87
CA ASN A 445 17.70 8.73 10.72
C ASN A 445 18.46 10.01 11.16
N GLU A 446 17.95 10.74 12.16
CA GLU A 446 18.61 11.93 12.71
C GLU A 446 19.94 11.60 13.42
N ILE A 447 20.00 10.49 14.17
CA ILE A 447 21.22 9.99 14.82
C ILE A 447 22.28 9.67 13.75
N GLU A 448 21.90 9.00 12.67
CA GLU A 448 22.82 8.72 11.57
C GLU A 448 23.36 10.01 10.93
N GLY A 449 22.48 10.99 10.70
CA GLY A 449 22.89 12.32 10.24
C GLY A 449 23.93 12.95 11.17
N LYS A 450 23.67 13.03 12.48
CA LYS A 450 24.57 13.65 13.48
C LYS A 450 26.02 13.17 13.39
N TYR A 451 26.25 11.86 13.31
CA TYR A 451 27.61 11.31 13.33
C TYR A 451 28.29 11.28 11.95
N THR A 452 27.50 11.12 10.89
CA THR A 452 27.99 11.20 9.51
C THR A 452 28.48 12.62 9.18
N LEU A 453 27.84 13.66 9.74
CA LEU A 453 28.07 15.05 9.37
C LEU A 453 29.23 15.74 10.11
N PHE A 454 29.45 15.35 11.37
CA PHE A 454 30.34 16.09 12.27
C PHE A 454 31.53 15.27 12.78
N GLY A 455 31.56 13.96 12.55
CA GLY A 455 32.67 13.08 12.90
C GLY A 455 33.07 13.19 14.39
N SER A 456 32.42 12.44 15.27
CA SER A 456 32.82 12.42 16.69
C SER A 456 34.00 11.48 16.90
N THR A 457 35.16 12.02 17.23
CA THR A 457 36.34 11.22 17.66
C THR A 457 36.45 11.09 19.18
N LYS A 458 35.58 11.76 19.93
CA LYS A 458 35.62 11.81 21.40
C LYS A 458 34.21 11.81 21.98
N TRP A 459 33.74 10.63 22.31
CA TRP A 459 32.54 10.42 23.12
C TRP A 459 32.85 9.43 24.25
N THR A 460 32.12 9.57 25.36
CA THR A 460 32.04 8.56 26.42
C THR A 460 30.62 8.04 26.51
N LEU A 461 30.44 6.83 27.05
CA LEU A 461 29.11 6.27 27.28
C LEU A 461 28.20 7.21 28.09
N ASP A 462 28.77 7.95 29.05
CA ASP A 462 28.03 8.94 29.85
C ASP A 462 27.62 10.18 29.05
N ASP A 463 28.42 10.59 28.07
CA ASP A 463 28.05 11.66 27.14
C ASP A 463 26.89 11.22 26.25
N LEU A 464 26.94 10.00 25.71
CA LEU A 464 25.86 9.44 24.88
C LEU A 464 24.56 9.28 25.68
N ARG A 465 24.64 8.76 26.92
CA ARG A 465 23.48 8.63 27.82
C ARG A 465 22.79 9.97 28.10
N LYS A 466 23.57 11.05 28.22
CA LYS A 466 23.02 12.41 28.40
C LYS A 466 22.48 12.98 27.09
N SER A 467 23.19 12.76 25.98
CA SER A 467 22.81 13.25 24.67
C SER A 467 21.50 12.64 24.19
N VAL A 468 21.34 11.31 24.27
CA VAL A 468 20.20 10.60 23.69
C VAL A 468 18.86 11.09 24.24
N LYS A 469 18.80 11.49 25.53
CA LYS A 469 17.58 12.07 26.12
C LYS A 469 17.23 13.41 25.47
N ASN A 470 18.22 14.27 25.27
CA ASN A 470 18.04 15.57 24.60
C ASN A 470 17.74 15.38 23.12
N ASP A 471 18.43 14.44 22.45
CA ASP A 471 18.22 14.12 21.04
C ASP A 471 16.79 13.62 20.79
N ILE A 472 16.24 12.79 21.68
CA ILE A 472 14.82 12.39 21.65
C ILE A 472 13.91 13.63 21.76
N ILE A 473 14.15 14.52 22.72
CA ILE A 473 13.31 15.71 22.93
C ILE A 473 13.38 16.65 21.72
N ASP A 474 14.57 16.91 21.19
CA ASP A 474 14.80 17.80 20.05
C ASP A 474 14.23 17.22 18.76
N ALA A 475 14.44 15.92 18.52
CA ALA A 475 13.83 15.20 17.40
C ALA A 475 12.30 15.25 17.53
N LEU A 476 11.75 15.13 18.73
CA LEU A 476 10.32 15.18 18.94
C LEU A 476 9.72 16.57 18.65
N VAL A 477 10.46 17.65 18.88
CA VAL A 477 10.05 19.00 18.47
C VAL A 477 9.99 19.09 16.95
N ARG A 478 11.02 18.63 16.23
CA ARG A 478 11.04 18.64 14.76
C ARG A 478 9.98 17.72 14.13
N PHE A 479 9.79 16.54 14.72
CA PHE A 479 8.80 15.57 14.26
C PHE A 479 7.35 16.08 14.41
N SER A 480 7.12 17.00 15.35
CA SER A 480 5.79 17.55 15.66
C SER A 480 5.21 18.51 14.65
N GLU A 481 6.06 19.08 13.80
CA GLU A 481 5.65 20.00 12.74
C GLU A 481 4.96 19.26 11.59
N ARG A 482 4.90 17.93 11.64
CA ARG A 482 4.28 17.08 10.63
C ARG A 482 2.80 16.83 10.97
N GLU A 483 1.91 17.00 9.98
CA GLU A 483 0.47 16.70 10.14
C GLU A 483 0.21 15.18 10.08
N SER A 484 -0.62 14.68 11.01
CA SER A 484 -1.16 13.30 11.10
C SER A 484 -0.19 12.14 10.78
N MET A 485 0.40 11.52 11.81
CA MET A 485 1.43 10.48 11.64
C MET A 485 0.89 9.07 11.41
N THR A 486 -0.24 8.73 12.01
CA THR A 486 -0.85 7.41 11.86
C THR A 486 -1.79 7.43 10.66
N SER A 487 -1.55 6.56 9.68
CA SER A 487 -2.41 6.48 8.50
C SER A 487 -3.83 6.05 8.86
N PRO A 488 -4.86 6.47 8.12
CA PRO A 488 -6.24 6.05 8.35
C PRO A 488 -6.43 4.52 8.36
N SER A 489 -5.68 3.79 7.54
CA SER A 489 -5.70 2.32 7.51
C SER A 489 -5.18 1.72 8.82
N GLN A 490 -4.08 2.22 9.37
CA GLN A 490 -3.55 1.80 10.67
C GLN A 490 -4.53 2.11 11.81
N ILE A 491 -5.15 3.30 11.80
CA ILE A 491 -6.18 3.64 12.81
C ILE A 491 -7.35 2.64 12.73
N LEU A 492 -7.74 2.26 11.51
CA LEU A 492 -8.79 1.28 11.30
C LEU A 492 -8.42 -0.11 11.83
N GLU A 493 -7.20 -0.55 11.59
CA GLU A 493 -6.70 -1.83 12.13
C GLU A 493 -6.77 -1.86 13.65
N ILE A 494 -6.35 -0.79 14.33
CA ILE A 494 -6.44 -0.68 15.79
C ILE A 494 -7.91 -0.74 16.24
N ALA A 495 -8.78 0.03 15.60
CA ALA A 495 -10.20 0.10 15.95
C ALA A 495 -10.88 -1.28 15.86
N ILE A 496 -10.57 -2.04 14.82
CA ILE A 496 -11.13 -3.37 14.55
C ILE A 496 -10.51 -4.44 15.46
N ASN A 497 -9.20 -4.45 15.65
CA ASN A 497 -8.53 -5.44 16.50
C ASN A 497 -9.04 -5.38 17.95
N ASN A 498 -9.39 -4.18 18.44
CA ASN A 498 -10.00 -4.01 19.76
C ASN A 498 -11.45 -4.58 19.86
N ILE A 499 -12.12 -4.84 18.74
CA ILE A 499 -13.47 -5.43 18.68
C ILE A 499 -13.43 -6.91 18.32
N ILE A 500 -12.53 -7.34 17.43
CA ILE A 500 -12.42 -8.74 16.96
C ILE A 500 -12.35 -9.72 18.13
N GLN A 501 -11.62 -9.39 19.20
CA GLN A 501 -11.48 -10.27 20.37
C GLN A 501 -12.73 -10.37 21.25
N LYS A 502 -13.74 -9.50 21.03
CA LYS A 502 -14.95 -9.37 21.85
C LYS A 502 -16.21 -9.88 21.17
N VAL A 503 -16.13 -10.27 19.90
CA VAL A 503 -17.26 -10.71 19.07
C VAL A 503 -17.12 -12.18 18.65
N GLY A 504 -18.21 -12.80 18.21
CA GLY A 504 -18.25 -14.21 17.79
C GLY A 504 -17.51 -14.47 16.46
N PRO A 505 -17.33 -15.74 16.08
CA PRO A 505 -16.56 -16.11 14.88
C PRO A 505 -17.10 -15.52 13.57
N ASP A 506 -18.43 -15.47 13.42
CA ASP A 506 -19.08 -14.98 12.21
C ASP A 506 -18.87 -13.46 12.06
N GLU A 507 -19.02 -12.71 13.15
CA GLU A 507 -18.73 -11.27 13.20
C GLU A 507 -17.25 -10.99 12.93
N GLN A 508 -16.34 -11.82 13.44
CA GLN A 508 -14.90 -11.67 13.18
C GLN A 508 -14.58 -11.80 11.70
N VAL A 509 -15.15 -12.80 11.01
CA VAL A 509 -14.96 -12.98 9.57
C VAL A 509 -15.54 -11.80 8.81
N PHE A 510 -16.75 -11.35 9.16
CA PHE A 510 -17.38 -10.20 8.54
C PHE A 510 -16.54 -8.92 8.70
N LEU A 511 -16.07 -8.62 9.91
CA LEU A 511 -15.27 -7.43 10.20
C LEU A 511 -13.91 -7.46 9.46
N LYS A 512 -13.26 -8.63 9.37
CA LYS A 512 -12.01 -8.78 8.60
C LYS A 512 -12.23 -8.52 7.11
N ASN A 513 -13.25 -9.14 6.51
CA ASN A 513 -13.58 -8.93 5.10
C ASN A 513 -13.95 -7.46 4.82
N THR A 514 -14.71 -6.84 5.72
CA THR A 514 -15.10 -5.42 5.61
C THR A 514 -13.88 -4.51 5.73
N LYS A 515 -12.97 -4.79 6.66
CA LYS A 515 -11.69 -4.08 6.80
C LYS A 515 -10.89 -4.13 5.50
N ASP A 516 -10.66 -5.33 4.98
CA ASP A 516 -9.84 -5.53 3.79
C ASP A 516 -10.47 -4.85 2.56
N HIS A 517 -11.81 -4.91 2.44
CA HIS A 517 -12.54 -4.19 1.41
C HIS A 517 -12.36 -2.66 1.53
N ILE A 518 -12.48 -2.10 2.73
CA ILE A 518 -12.34 -0.65 2.96
C ILE A 518 -10.90 -0.19 2.72
N ILE A 519 -9.91 -0.93 3.22
CA ILE A 519 -8.49 -0.63 2.98
C ILE A 519 -8.22 -0.65 1.47
N ASN A 520 -8.61 -1.73 0.77
CA ASN A 520 -8.44 -1.83 -0.67
C ASN A 520 -9.11 -0.67 -1.42
N ARG A 521 -10.33 -0.30 -1.02
CA ARG A 521 -11.05 0.84 -1.61
C ARG A 521 -10.26 2.14 -1.44
N MET A 522 -9.68 2.37 -0.27
CA MET A 522 -8.94 3.60 0.05
C MET A 522 -7.54 3.67 -0.57
N THR A 523 -6.83 2.55 -0.67
CA THR A 523 -5.42 2.51 -1.08
C THR A 523 -5.24 2.23 -2.56
N GLU A 524 -6.14 1.46 -3.18
CA GLU A 524 -6.00 1.02 -4.56
C GLU A 524 -7.14 1.52 -5.45
N VAL A 525 -8.40 1.28 -5.09
CA VAL A 525 -9.55 1.56 -5.97
C VAL A 525 -9.76 3.05 -6.19
N VAL A 526 -9.86 3.83 -5.12
CA VAL A 526 -10.11 5.28 -5.20
C VAL A 526 -8.93 6.01 -5.84
N PRO A 527 -7.67 5.83 -5.38
CA PRO A 527 -6.53 6.46 -6.04
C PRO A 527 -6.36 6.01 -7.48
N GLY A 528 -6.47 4.70 -7.75
CA GLY A 528 -6.29 4.12 -9.08
C GLY A 528 -7.32 4.62 -10.09
N LEU A 529 -8.60 4.70 -9.70
CA LEU A 529 -9.65 5.25 -10.57
C LEU A 529 -9.42 6.73 -10.85
N ALA A 530 -9.10 7.53 -9.83
CA ALA A 530 -8.85 8.96 -10.00
C ALA A 530 -7.65 9.21 -10.94
N ASP A 531 -6.56 8.46 -10.75
CA ASP A 531 -5.37 8.57 -11.58
C ASP A 531 -5.64 8.10 -13.02
N TYR A 532 -6.43 7.04 -13.22
CA TYR A 532 -6.84 6.59 -14.55
C TYR A 532 -7.72 7.63 -15.26
N ILE A 533 -8.77 8.14 -14.61
CA ILE A 533 -9.68 9.14 -15.18
C ILE A 533 -8.91 10.39 -15.63
N LEU A 534 -7.97 10.85 -14.81
CA LEU A 534 -7.21 12.07 -15.06
C LEU A 534 -5.94 11.84 -15.90
N SER A 535 -5.60 10.59 -16.22
CA SER A 535 -4.39 10.24 -16.98
C SER A 535 -4.39 10.87 -18.38
N TYR A 536 -3.17 11.07 -18.92
CA TYR A 536 -2.96 11.61 -20.26
C TYR A 536 -3.75 10.85 -21.35
N ASP A 537 -3.81 9.52 -21.23
CA ASP A 537 -4.47 8.66 -22.21
C ASP A 537 -6.00 8.66 -22.15
N VAL A 538 -6.61 9.22 -21.10
CA VAL A 538 -8.06 9.18 -20.90
C VAL A 538 -8.69 10.55 -21.09
N LEU A 539 -8.56 11.47 -20.12
CA LEU A 539 -9.28 12.75 -20.17
C LEU A 539 -8.75 13.69 -21.27
N PRO A 540 -7.44 14.02 -21.36
CA PRO A 540 -6.92 14.84 -22.45
C PRO A 540 -7.19 14.26 -23.84
N LYS A 541 -7.02 12.94 -24.00
CA LYS A 541 -7.29 12.23 -25.26
C LYS A 541 -8.76 12.25 -25.65
N PHE A 542 -9.68 12.16 -24.68
CA PHE A 542 -11.11 12.32 -24.92
C PHE A 542 -11.44 13.73 -25.40
N ILE A 543 -10.92 14.77 -24.74
CA ILE A 543 -11.11 16.17 -25.11
C ILE A 543 -10.63 16.40 -26.56
N LYS A 544 -9.44 15.88 -26.91
CA LYS A 544 -8.87 15.98 -28.25
C LYS A 544 -9.70 15.27 -29.33
N LYS A 545 -10.26 14.09 -29.02
CA LYS A 545 -10.99 13.26 -30.00
C LYS A 545 -12.47 13.62 -30.15
N ARG A 546 -13.09 14.22 -29.13
CA ARG A 546 -14.54 14.49 -29.09
C ARG A 546 -14.85 15.92 -28.62
N PRO A 547 -14.35 16.96 -29.31
CA PRO A 547 -14.64 18.35 -28.95
C PRO A 547 -16.14 18.68 -29.04
N ASP A 548 -16.90 17.95 -29.85
CA ASP A 548 -18.35 18.08 -30.01
C ASP A 548 -19.17 17.59 -28.80
N LYS A 549 -18.53 16.93 -27.82
CA LYS A 549 -19.17 16.34 -26.64
C LYS A 549 -18.83 17.06 -25.33
N LEU A 550 -18.38 18.32 -25.39
CA LEU A 550 -17.90 19.05 -24.21
C LEU A 550 -18.94 20.00 -23.58
N SER A 551 -20.21 19.90 -23.96
CA SER A 551 -21.31 20.63 -23.28
C SER A 551 -21.73 19.93 -21.98
N SER A 552 -22.22 20.70 -21.01
CA SER A 552 -22.69 20.20 -19.70
C SER A 552 -23.63 18.99 -19.82
N ASP A 553 -24.53 19.03 -20.81
CA ASP A 553 -25.61 18.05 -20.96
C ASP A 553 -25.17 16.74 -21.64
N VAL A 554 -23.96 16.70 -22.21
CA VAL A 554 -23.51 15.58 -23.05
C VAL A 554 -22.18 14.99 -22.57
N PHE A 555 -21.32 15.82 -21.97
CA PHE A 555 -19.97 15.44 -21.55
C PHE A 555 -19.95 14.20 -20.67
N LEU A 556 -20.79 14.15 -19.63
CA LEU A 556 -20.75 13.09 -18.63
C LEU A 556 -21.15 11.73 -19.17
N ASP A 557 -22.24 11.66 -19.94
CA ASP A 557 -22.70 10.42 -20.57
C ASP A 557 -21.71 9.93 -21.64
N ALA A 558 -21.16 10.86 -22.43
CA ALA A 558 -20.19 10.54 -23.46
C ALA A 558 -18.84 10.09 -22.87
N PHE A 559 -18.41 10.70 -21.77
CA PHE A 559 -17.18 10.36 -21.06
C PHE A 559 -17.30 9.04 -20.31
N LEU A 560 -18.41 8.81 -19.59
CA LEU A 560 -18.68 7.52 -18.94
C LEU A 560 -18.70 6.38 -19.95
N SER A 561 -19.36 6.57 -21.10
CA SER A 561 -19.38 5.58 -22.19
C SER A 561 -18.00 5.33 -22.80
N HIS A 562 -17.09 6.30 -22.72
CA HIS A 562 -15.73 6.17 -23.20
C HIS A 562 -14.88 5.30 -22.27
N ILE A 563 -14.94 5.54 -20.95
CA ILE A 563 -14.14 4.83 -19.95
C ILE A 563 -14.69 3.43 -19.61
N GLU A 564 -16.01 3.23 -19.69
CA GLU A 564 -16.62 1.93 -19.35
C GLU A 564 -16.19 0.77 -20.25
N GLN A 565 -15.75 1.08 -21.48
CA GLN A 565 -15.23 0.09 -22.43
C GLN A 565 -13.94 -0.57 -21.94
N GLU A 566 -13.18 0.10 -21.08
CA GLU A 566 -11.88 -0.35 -20.58
C GLU A 566 -11.96 -0.98 -19.18
N PHE A 567 -13.10 -0.83 -18.48
CA PHE A 567 -13.31 -1.41 -17.13
C PHE A 567 -13.62 -2.92 -17.12
N GLY A 568 -13.33 -3.65 -18.20
CA GLY A 568 -13.65 -5.08 -18.34
C GLY A 568 -13.16 -5.93 -17.16
N ASP A 569 -11.91 -5.68 -16.73
CA ASP A 569 -11.25 -6.43 -15.65
C ASP A 569 -11.42 -5.79 -14.25
N TYR A 570 -12.06 -4.62 -14.16
CA TYR A 570 -12.14 -3.80 -12.94
C TYR A 570 -13.59 -3.38 -12.59
N PRO A 571 -14.46 -4.30 -12.15
CA PRO A 571 -15.86 -3.99 -11.86
C PRO A 571 -16.05 -2.93 -10.77
N GLN A 572 -15.17 -2.89 -9.76
CA GLN A 572 -15.22 -1.90 -8.68
C GLN A 572 -14.97 -0.47 -9.19
N TRP A 573 -14.19 -0.32 -10.28
CA TRP A 573 -13.94 0.98 -10.90
C TRP A 573 -15.18 1.48 -11.63
N ARG A 574 -15.92 0.57 -12.29
CA ARG A 574 -17.16 0.91 -12.99
C ARG A 574 -18.22 1.49 -12.05
N ASP A 575 -18.48 0.81 -10.94
CA ASP A 575 -19.51 1.25 -9.99
C ASP A 575 -19.13 2.60 -9.35
N LEU A 576 -17.87 2.76 -8.98
CA LEU A 576 -17.36 4.01 -8.41
C LEU A 576 -17.35 5.17 -9.41
N ALA A 577 -16.98 4.91 -10.68
CA ALA A 577 -17.00 5.93 -11.72
C ALA A 577 -18.44 6.42 -12.00
N ARG A 578 -19.42 5.52 -12.00
CA ARG A 578 -20.85 5.87 -12.12
C ARG A 578 -21.32 6.72 -10.95
N GLU A 579 -20.94 6.34 -9.73
CA GLU A 579 -21.24 7.11 -8.52
C GLU A 579 -20.70 8.53 -8.63
N TRP A 580 -19.41 8.69 -8.94
CA TRP A 580 -18.75 9.99 -9.08
C TRP A 580 -19.35 10.85 -10.19
N ILE A 581 -19.60 10.27 -11.36
CA ILE A 581 -20.19 10.99 -12.49
C ILE A 581 -21.62 11.41 -12.18
N SER A 582 -22.41 10.59 -11.48
CA SER A 582 -23.75 10.96 -11.03
C SER A 582 -23.74 12.13 -10.06
N ILE A 583 -22.85 12.11 -9.06
CA ILE A 583 -22.71 13.20 -8.08
C ILE A 583 -22.32 14.51 -8.79
N PHE A 584 -21.33 14.45 -9.68
CA PHE A 584 -20.92 15.62 -10.44
C PHE A 584 -22.02 16.16 -11.36
N ASN A 585 -22.82 15.27 -11.98
CA ASN A 585 -23.96 15.67 -12.79
C ASN A 585 -25.00 16.43 -11.96
N GLU A 586 -25.26 15.99 -10.73
CA GLU A 586 -26.16 16.69 -9.81
C GLU A 586 -25.61 18.07 -9.39
N GLU A 587 -24.30 18.19 -9.17
CA GLU A 587 -23.65 19.48 -8.84
C GLU A 587 -23.65 20.48 -10.00
N MET A 588 -23.79 20.01 -11.24
CA MET A 588 -23.73 20.81 -12.46
C MET A 588 -25.09 21.00 -13.16
N ARG A 589 -26.12 20.23 -12.78
CA ARG A 589 -27.51 20.45 -13.20
C ARG A 589 -27.87 21.90 -12.91
N GLU A 590 -28.16 22.68 -13.95
CA GLU A 590 -28.54 24.11 -13.93
C GLU A 590 -27.41 25.15 -14.03
N LYS A 591 -26.12 24.76 -14.14
CA LYS A 591 -25.05 25.73 -14.36
C LYS A 591 -24.70 25.85 -15.86
N GLU A 592 -24.97 27.01 -16.46
CA GLU A 592 -24.40 27.35 -17.77
C GLU A 592 -22.89 27.60 -17.61
N ILE A 593 -22.10 26.57 -17.91
CA ILE A 593 -20.65 26.59 -17.78
C ILE A 593 -20.02 26.29 -19.14
N THR A 594 -19.02 27.06 -19.47
CA THR A 594 -18.19 26.93 -20.66
C THR A 594 -17.35 25.65 -20.60
N PRO A 595 -17.03 24.98 -21.73
CA PRO A 595 -16.30 23.72 -21.73
C PRO A 595 -15.03 23.69 -20.86
N PHE A 596 -14.19 24.73 -20.92
CA PHE A 596 -12.98 24.83 -20.09
C PHE A 596 -13.29 24.78 -18.58
N LYS A 597 -14.21 25.61 -18.12
CA LYS A 597 -14.62 25.64 -16.70
C LYS A 597 -15.28 24.33 -16.27
N LEU A 598 -16.04 23.67 -17.14
CA LEU A 598 -16.62 22.34 -16.87
C LEU A 598 -15.52 21.31 -16.62
N ILE A 599 -14.52 21.24 -17.50
CA ILE A 599 -13.39 20.33 -17.37
C ILE A 599 -12.54 20.65 -16.14
N LYS A 600 -12.24 21.94 -15.88
CA LYS A 600 -11.53 22.38 -14.68
C LYS A 600 -12.26 21.96 -13.41
N SER A 601 -13.58 22.16 -13.36
CA SER A 601 -14.42 21.72 -12.24
C SER A 601 -14.45 20.20 -12.11
N PHE A 602 -14.46 19.45 -13.22
CA PHE A 602 -14.41 17.99 -13.20
C PHE A 602 -13.09 17.48 -12.62
N VAL A 603 -11.94 18.04 -13.02
CA VAL A 603 -10.63 17.67 -12.46
C VAL A 603 -10.54 17.96 -10.97
N ASN A 604 -10.98 19.15 -10.55
CA ASN A 604 -11.03 19.48 -9.12
C ASN A 604 -11.95 18.53 -8.35
N PHE A 605 -13.11 18.20 -8.91
CA PHE A 605 -14.05 17.25 -8.31
C PHE A 605 -13.42 15.86 -8.14
N ILE A 606 -12.78 15.31 -9.16
CA ILE A 606 -12.10 14.00 -9.05
C ILE A 606 -10.98 14.05 -8.00
N GLY A 607 -10.21 15.14 -7.95
CA GLY A 607 -9.22 15.37 -6.90
C GLY A 607 -9.85 15.38 -5.50
N GLU A 608 -10.98 16.06 -5.31
CA GLU A 608 -11.71 16.05 -4.04
C GLU A 608 -12.27 14.68 -3.68
N GLN A 609 -12.82 13.93 -4.64
CA GLN A 609 -13.33 12.57 -4.39
C GLN A 609 -12.21 11.62 -4.00
N ARG A 610 -11.04 11.76 -4.62
CA ARG A 610 -9.83 11.03 -4.24
C ARG A 610 -9.48 11.30 -2.78
N GLU A 611 -9.36 12.57 -2.38
CA GLU A 611 -9.02 12.94 -1.00
C GLU A 611 -10.11 12.55 0.01
N LYS A 612 -11.40 12.67 -0.33
CA LYS A 612 -12.51 12.21 0.51
C LYS A 612 -12.51 10.69 0.67
N GLY A 613 -12.20 9.96 -0.40
CA GLY A 613 -12.21 8.49 -0.44
C GLY A 613 -10.94 7.82 0.08
N SER A 614 -9.81 8.52 0.15
CA SER A 614 -8.57 8.04 0.79
C SER A 614 -8.25 8.71 2.12
N GLY A 615 -9.01 9.74 2.50
CA GLY A 615 -8.75 10.58 3.67
C GLY A 615 -9.15 9.97 5.01
N GLU A 616 -8.90 10.73 6.08
CA GLU A 616 -9.07 10.28 7.48
C GLU A 616 -10.51 9.90 7.87
N TYR A 617 -11.51 10.44 7.15
CA TYR A 617 -12.93 10.14 7.37
C TYR A 617 -13.50 9.04 6.45
N ALA A 618 -12.71 8.55 5.48
CA ALA A 618 -13.17 7.53 4.52
C ALA A 618 -13.63 6.23 5.22
N PRO A 619 -12.92 5.68 6.23
CA PRO A 619 -13.40 4.51 6.95
C PRO A 619 -14.77 4.73 7.59
N LEU A 620 -14.99 5.89 8.23
CA LEU A 620 -16.25 6.21 8.88
C LEU A 620 -17.42 6.26 7.90
N HIS A 621 -17.20 6.85 6.73
CA HIS A 621 -18.22 6.89 5.68
C HIS A 621 -18.56 5.47 5.19
N ASN A 622 -17.55 4.66 4.87
CA ASN A 622 -17.78 3.29 4.40
C ASN A 622 -18.48 2.41 5.45
N PHE A 623 -18.06 2.46 6.73
CA PHE A 623 -18.74 1.70 7.78
C PHE A 623 -20.18 2.16 8.02
N ARG A 624 -20.49 3.46 7.86
CA ARG A 624 -21.87 3.95 7.91
C ARG A 624 -22.71 3.38 6.77
N ASN A 625 -22.15 3.28 5.56
CA ASN A 625 -22.85 2.69 4.42
C ASN A 625 -23.09 1.18 4.64
N VAL A 626 -22.10 0.45 5.17
CA VAL A 626 -22.25 -0.96 5.58
C VAL A 626 -23.35 -1.10 6.62
N ASN A 627 -23.36 -0.26 7.65
CA ASN A 627 -24.40 -0.26 8.68
C ASN A 627 -25.79 -0.01 8.09
N GLN A 628 -25.94 0.97 7.19
CA GLN A 628 -27.19 1.24 6.48
C GLN A 628 -27.67 0.05 5.65
N SER A 629 -26.76 -0.66 4.98
CA SER A 629 -27.09 -1.88 4.22
C SER A 629 -27.65 -2.97 5.14
N ILE A 630 -26.98 -3.23 6.28
CA ILE A 630 -27.45 -4.25 7.24
C ILE A 630 -28.81 -3.85 7.85
N GLN A 631 -29.00 -2.56 8.17
CA GLN A 631 -30.30 -2.04 8.63
C GLN A 631 -31.41 -2.29 7.61
N HIS A 632 -31.13 -2.12 6.31
CA HIS A 632 -32.09 -2.41 5.26
C HIS A 632 -32.42 -3.90 5.16
N GLU A 633 -31.43 -4.79 5.29
CA GLU A 633 -31.65 -6.24 5.36
C GLU A 633 -32.55 -6.62 6.54
N ILE A 634 -32.33 -6.04 7.72
CA ILE A 634 -33.20 -6.24 8.90
C ILE A 634 -34.65 -5.81 8.60
N GLN A 635 -34.86 -4.68 7.93
CA GLN A 635 -36.20 -4.23 7.54
C GLN A 635 -36.89 -5.23 6.59
N GLN A 636 -36.14 -5.81 5.64
CA GLN A 636 -36.65 -6.84 4.75
C GLN A 636 -37.06 -8.11 5.51
N TRP A 637 -36.22 -8.57 6.45
CA TRP A 637 -36.55 -9.74 7.29
C TRP A 637 -37.74 -9.48 8.22
N ASN A 638 -37.81 -8.32 8.84
CA ASN A 638 -38.97 -7.92 9.66
C ASN A 638 -40.26 -7.89 8.85
N SER A 639 -40.19 -7.45 7.59
CA SER A 639 -41.36 -7.48 6.68
C SER A 639 -41.83 -8.92 6.41
N LYS A 640 -40.91 -9.86 6.20
CA LYS A 640 -41.22 -11.30 6.06
C LYS A 640 -41.81 -11.89 7.35
N ILE A 641 -41.29 -11.50 8.51
CA ILE A 641 -41.82 -11.94 9.81
C ILE A 641 -43.28 -11.49 9.99
N GLU A 642 -43.61 -10.24 9.64
CA GLU A 642 -45.00 -9.75 9.72
C GLU A 642 -45.94 -10.46 8.74
N GLU A 643 -45.45 -10.84 7.56
CA GLU A 643 -46.20 -11.69 6.62
C GLU A 643 -46.49 -13.07 7.23
N VAL A 644 -45.48 -13.73 7.80
CA VAL A 644 -45.64 -15.03 8.47
C VAL A 644 -46.56 -14.94 9.67
N LYS A 645 -46.46 -13.91 10.51
CA LYS A 645 -47.39 -13.67 11.63
C LYS A 645 -48.83 -13.54 11.15
N SER A 646 -49.06 -12.84 10.05
CA SER A 646 -50.38 -12.69 9.44
C SER A 646 -50.93 -14.04 8.96
N ARG A 647 -50.08 -14.88 8.36
CA ARG A 647 -50.43 -16.26 7.95
C ARG A 647 -50.74 -17.15 9.16
N ILE A 648 -49.91 -17.13 10.20
CA ILE A 648 -50.15 -17.85 11.46
C ILE A 648 -51.49 -17.44 12.07
N TYR A 649 -51.80 -16.14 12.09
CA TYR A 649 -53.08 -15.64 12.57
C TYR A 649 -54.26 -16.20 11.76
N ALA A 650 -54.17 -16.17 10.42
CA ALA A 650 -55.21 -16.69 9.53
C ALA A 650 -55.44 -18.20 9.72
N VAL A 651 -54.37 -19.00 9.76
CA VAL A 651 -54.42 -20.45 10.05
C VAL A 651 -55.01 -20.70 11.45
N GLY A 652 -54.60 -19.92 12.45
CA GLY A 652 -55.15 -19.98 13.80
C GLY A 652 -56.65 -19.72 13.87
N GLN A 653 -57.19 -18.80 13.05
CA GLN A 653 -58.64 -18.58 12.93
C GLN A 653 -59.35 -19.77 12.26
N GLN A 654 -58.77 -20.33 11.19
CA GLN A 654 -59.31 -21.53 10.54
C GLN A 654 -59.38 -22.71 11.51
N ILE A 655 -58.34 -22.93 12.32
CA ILE A 655 -58.31 -23.97 13.36
C ILE A 655 -59.46 -23.76 14.36
N LYS A 656 -59.73 -22.53 14.80
CA LYS A 656 -60.85 -22.24 15.72
C LYS A 656 -62.20 -22.60 15.10
N VAL A 657 -62.41 -22.24 13.83
CA VAL A 657 -63.65 -22.56 13.12
C VAL A 657 -63.82 -24.08 12.99
N VAL A 658 -62.81 -24.78 12.46
CA VAL A 658 -62.85 -26.23 12.29
C VAL A 658 -63.05 -26.95 13.62
N LYS A 659 -62.42 -26.48 14.71
CA LYS A 659 -62.60 -27.05 16.05
C LYS A 659 -64.01 -26.84 16.59
N SER A 660 -64.58 -25.65 16.41
CA SER A 660 -65.97 -25.38 16.79
C SER A 660 -66.95 -26.27 16.04
N ASP A 661 -66.75 -26.48 14.74
CA ASP A 661 -67.57 -27.37 13.92
C ASP A 661 -67.42 -28.82 14.36
N LEU A 662 -66.19 -29.25 14.69
CA LEU A 662 -65.91 -30.57 15.25
C LEU A 662 -66.67 -30.79 16.57
N ASP A 663 -66.58 -29.84 17.51
CA ASP A 663 -67.26 -29.91 18.81
C ASP A 663 -68.79 -29.95 18.66
N ALA A 664 -69.34 -29.15 17.72
CA ALA A 664 -70.76 -29.15 17.41
C ALA A 664 -71.23 -30.50 16.84
N LYS A 665 -70.47 -31.08 15.89
CA LYS A 665 -70.77 -32.38 15.29
C LYS A 665 -70.66 -33.52 16.31
N GLU A 666 -69.67 -33.46 17.20
CA GLU A 666 -69.52 -34.41 18.31
C GLU A 666 -70.73 -34.36 19.26
N SER A 667 -71.23 -33.17 19.58
CA SER A 667 -72.45 -33.00 20.40
C SER A 667 -73.69 -33.59 19.71
N ILE A 668 -73.83 -33.40 18.40
CA ILE A 668 -74.93 -34.01 17.62
C ILE A 668 -74.79 -35.53 17.61
N ARG A 669 -73.57 -36.07 17.42
CA ARG A 669 -73.31 -37.51 17.46
C ARG A 669 -73.79 -38.11 18.79
N ILE A 670 -73.40 -37.53 19.91
CA ILE A 670 -73.79 -37.99 21.26
C ILE A 670 -75.31 -38.01 21.42
N LYS A 671 -76.01 -36.95 20.98
CA LYS A 671 -77.49 -36.89 21.04
C LYS A 671 -78.16 -37.97 20.20
N ILE A 672 -77.65 -38.22 18.99
CA ILE A 672 -78.17 -39.28 18.11
C ILE A 672 -77.90 -40.66 18.72
N GLU A 673 -76.72 -40.90 19.30
CA GLU A 673 -76.40 -42.16 20.00
C GLU A 673 -77.35 -42.41 21.17
N GLU A 674 -77.64 -41.38 21.97
CA GLU A 674 -78.62 -41.45 23.06
C GLU A 674 -80.03 -41.71 22.55
N GLU A 675 -80.45 -41.04 21.47
CA GLU A 675 -81.78 -41.21 20.89
C GLU A 675 -81.96 -42.60 20.26
N ILE A 676 -80.95 -43.12 19.56
CA ILE A 676 -80.92 -44.52 19.09
C ILE A 676 -81.03 -45.49 20.25
N LYS A 677 -80.30 -45.24 21.36
CA LYS A 677 -80.36 -46.10 22.55
C LYS A 677 -81.78 -46.15 23.14
N VAL A 678 -82.44 -45.00 23.31
CA VAL A 678 -83.83 -44.92 23.78
C VAL A 678 -84.78 -45.63 22.81
N LYS A 679 -84.63 -45.38 21.50
CA LYS A 679 -85.44 -45.98 20.44
C LYS A 679 -85.22 -47.49 20.30
N ARG A 680 -84.14 -48.06 20.82
CA ARG A 680 -83.90 -49.51 20.93
C ARG A 680 -84.48 -50.13 22.21
N GLU A 681 -84.37 -49.43 23.34
CA GLU A 681 -84.86 -49.92 24.64
C GLU A 681 -86.40 -49.88 24.76
N MET A 682 -87.05 -48.88 24.14
CA MET A 682 -88.50 -48.69 24.23
C MET A 682 -89.31 -49.79 23.50
N PRO A 683 -88.94 -50.23 22.27
CA PRO A 683 -89.57 -51.38 21.62
C PRO A 683 -89.42 -52.70 22.40
N LEU A 684 -88.30 -52.90 23.11
CA LEU A 684 -88.12 -54.07 23.98
C LEU A 684 -89.18 -54.09 25.10
N ARG A 685 -89.43 -52.94 25.74
CA ARG A 685 -90.49 -52.80 26.75
C ARG A 685 -91.90 -52.95 26.16
N LEU A 686 -92.18 -52.33 25.01
CA LEU A 686 -93.48 -52.46 24.34
C LEU A 686 -93.74 -53.89 23.85
N ARG A 687 -92.71 -54.63 23.41
CA ARG A 687 -92.82 -56.06 23.08
C ARG A 687 -93.17 -56.89 24.31
N GLN A 688 -92.60 -56.60 25.48
CA GLN A 688 -92.97 -57.25 26.75
C GLN A 688 -94.43 -56.93 27.13
N GLU A 689 -94.89 -55.70 26.89
CA GLU A 689 -96.28 -55.30 27.15
C GLU A 689 -97.28 -55.96 26.18
N ILE A 690 -96.93 -56.08 24.89
CA ILE A 690 -97.70 -56.87 23.92
C ILE A 690 -97.80 -58.32 24.40
N GLU A 691 -96.70 -58.91 24.86
CA GLU A 691 -96.68 -60.29 25.31
C GLU A 691 -97.53 -60.49 26.57
N ALA A 692 -97.47 -59.55 27.52
CA ALA A 692 -98.37 -59.53 28.68
C ALA A 692 -99.84 -59.39 28.28
N LYS A 693 -100.16 -58.53 27.30
CA LYS A 693 -101.53 -58.35 26.78
C LYS A 693 -102.03 -59.55 25.98
N LYS A 694 -101.16 -60.27 25.26
CA LYS A 694 -101.50 -61.55 24.62
C LYS A 694 -101.84 -62.61 25.66
N ILE A 695 -101.05 -62.74 26.73
CA ILE A 695 -101.36 -63.65 27.85
C ILE A 695 -102.71 -63.29 28.48
N LEU A 696 -103.05 -62.00 28.52
CA LEU A 696 -104.33 -61.50 29.03
C LEU A 696 -105.51 -61.81 28.08
N ILE A 697 -105.30 -61.70 26.76
CA ILE A 697 -106.24 -62.19 25.75
C ILE A 697 -106.44 -63.70 25.93
N ASP A 698 -105.37 -64.49 26.02
CA ASP A 698 -105.47 -65.95 26.17
C ASP A 698 -106.29 -66.30 27.42
N LYS A 699 -106.08 -65.59 28.54
CA LYS A 699 -106.89 -65.74 29.76
C LYS A 699 -108.36 -65.37 29.56
N ILE A 700 -108.65 -64.24 28.92
CA ILE A 700 -110.03 -63.79 28.65
C ILE A 700 -110.72 -64.71 27.66
N GLU A 701 -110.04 -65.18 26.61
CA GLU A 701 -110.57 -66.14 25.63
C GLU A 701 -110.85 -67.49 26.29
N THR A 702 -109.97 -67.93 27.21
CA THR A 702 -110.22 -69.12 28.04
C THR A 702 -111.44 -68.94 28.93
N GLU A 703 -111.64 -67.75 29.51
CA GLU A 703 -112.81 -67.44 30.35
C GLU A 703 -114.09 -67.30 29.52
N ILE A 704 -114.04 -66.72 28.32
CA ILE A 704 -115.14 -66.72 27.34
C ILE A 704 -115.50 -68.15 26.96
N GLN A 705 -114.51 -69.01 26.75
CA GLN A 705 -114.74 -70.42 26.45
C GLN A 705 -115.36 -71.15 27.65
N ARG A 706 -114.88 -70.88 28.86
CA ARG A 706 -115.44 -71.41 30.12
C ARG A 706 -116.88 -70.94 30.35
N LEU A 707 -117.19 -69.68 30.03
CA LEU A 707 -118.54 -69.12 30.08
C LEU A 707 -119.44 -69.71 29.00
N ARG A 708 -118.93 -70.02 27.80
CA ARG A 708 -119.67 -70.79 26.78
C ARG A 708 -119.99 -72.21 27.26
N ASP A 709 -119.05 -72.86 27.93
CA ASP A 709 -119.25 -74.20 28.50
C ASP A 709 -120.27 -74.17 29.66
N LEU A 710 -120.29 -73.10 30.47
CA LEU A 710 -121.30 -72.82 31.52
C LEU A 710 -122.67 -72.43 30.96
N LYS A 711 -122.73 -71.73 29.82
CA LYS A 711 -123.96 -71.32 29.11
C LYS A 711 -124.73 -72.50 28.54
N ALA A 712 -124.13 -73.68 28.42
CA ALA A 712 -124.83 -74.92 28.11
C ALA A 712 -125.73 -75.42 29.25
N ALA A 713 -125.68 -74.83 30.46
CA ALA A 713 -126.38 -75.34 31.64
C ALA A 713 -127.53 -74.47 32.22
N VAL A 714 -127.65 -73.16 31.98
CA VAL A 714 -128.75 -72.31 32.52
C VAL A 714 -129.06 -71.10 31.61
N VAL A 715 -130.35 -70.78 31.43
CA VAL A 715 -130.86 -69.65 30.63
C VAL A 715 -130.82 -68.32 31.38
N GLY A 716 -130.14 -67.33 30.78
CA GLY A 716 -130.29 -65.87 31.01
C GLY A 716 -129.33 -65.30 32.06
N GLY A 717 -128.43 -64.34 31.78
CA GLY A 717 -128.19 -63.52 30.59
C GLY A 717 -127.67 -62.15 31.05
N LYS A 718 -126.34 -61.96 31.05
CA LYS A 718 -125.56 -60.71 30.90
C LYS A 718 -124.08 -60.96 31.29
N SER A 719 -123.18 -61.15 30.30
CA SER A 719 -121.73 -60.77 30.35
C SER A 719 -120.82 -61.31 29.21
N GLU A 720 -121.34 -61.87 28.09
CA GLU A 720 -120.46 -62.32 26.97
C GLU A 720 -120.04 -61.15 26.04
N ASP A 721 -120.94 -60.19 25.79
CA ASP A 721 -120.65 -59.06 24.89
C ASP A 721 -119.64 -58.06 25.47
N GLU A 722 -119.62 -57.85 26.79
CA GLU A 722 -118.63 -56.98 27.45
C GLU A 722 -117.20 -57.57 27.38
N LEU A 723 -117.05 -58.89 27.52
CA LEU A 723 -115.75 -59.56 27.39
C LEU A 723 -115.24 -59.59 25.94
N LYS A 724 -116.15 -59.67 24.96
CA LYS A 724 -115.81 -59.58 23.54
C LYS A 724 -115.36 -58.16 23.16
N ILE A 725 -116.05 -57.14 23.66
CA ILE A 725 -115.63 -55.73 23.52
C ILE A 725 -114.27 -55.48 24.18
N GLN A 726 -113.99 -56.09 25.34
CA GLN A 726 -112.65 -56.02 25.95
C GLN A 726 -111.57 -56.70 25.10
N THR A 727 -111.86 -57.87 24.53
CA THR A 727 -110.91 -58.59 23.66
C THR A 727 -110.59 -57.80 22.39
N ASP A 728 -111.60 -57.23 21.74
CA ASP A 728 -111.42 -56.40 20.54
C ASP A 728 -110.67 -55.09 20.86
N ASN A 729 -110.92 -54.49 22.03
CA ASN A 729 -110.15 -53.33 22.50
C ASN A 729 -108.68 -53.67 22.78
N ILE A 730 -108.37 -54.85 23.34
CA ILE A 730 -106.99 -55.28 23.58
C ILE A 730 -106.30 -55.62 22.25
N ARG A 731 -106.98 -56.26 21.29
CA ARG A 731 -106.43 -56.51 19.93
C ARG A 731 -106.15 -55.20 19.19
N SER A 732 -107.07 -54.24 19.24
CA SER A 732 -106.86 -52.88 18.71
C SER A 732 -105.65 -52.20 19.37
N SER A 733 -105.46 -52.41 20.67
CA SER A 733 -104.29 -51.89 21.39
C SER A 733 -102.98 -52.58 20.98
N ILE A 734 -102.98 -53.90 20.76
CA ILE A 734 -101.81 -54.65 20.27
C ILE A 734 -101.41 -54.18 18.86
N GLU A 735 -102.39 -53.95 17.99
CA GLU A 735 -102.10 -53.52 16.62
C GLU A 735 -101.56 -52.09 16.58
N LYS A 736 -102.08 -51.18 17.43
CA LYS A 736 -101.48 -49.87 17.65
C LYS A 736 -100.04 -49.97 18.15
N LEU A 737 -99.76 -50.85 19.10
CA LEU A 737 -98.41 -51.06 19.64
C LEU A 737 -97.43 -51.65 18.60
N LYS A 738 -97.89 -52.54 17.71
CA LYS A 738 -97.06 -53.05 16.60
C LYS A 738 -96.70 -51.95 15.61
N ILE A 739 -97.68 -51.13 15.21
CA ILE A 739 -97.44 -49.97 14.34
C ILE A 739 -96.43 -49.03 14.99
N GLU A 740 -96.52 -48.84 16.31
CA GLU A 740 -95.55 -48.05 17.08
C GLU A 740 -94.14 -48.64 17.05
N ILE A 741 -94.01 -49.97 17.22
CA ILE A 741 -92.72 -50.68 17.14
C ILE A 741 -92.10 -50.57 15.73
N GLU A 742 -92.89 -50.76 14.68
CA GLU A 742 -92.40 -50.64 13.29
C GLU A 742 -92.01 -49.20 12.93
N LYS A 743 -92.75 -48.22 13.48
CA LYS A 743 -92.37 -46.81 13.36
C LYS A 743 -91.05 -46.52 14.06
N MET A 744 -90.87 -47.01 15.30
CA MET A 744 -89.62 -46.84 16.04
C MET A 744 -88.42 -47.54 15.38
N ALA A 745 -88.62 -48.71 14.75
CA ALA A 745 -87.57 -49.40 14.00
C ALA A 745 -87.12 -48.61 12.75
N ARG A 746 -88.08 -48.02 12.02
CA ARG A 746 -87.78 -47.13 10.90
C ARG A 746 -87.07 -45.85 11.36
N ASP A 747 -87.53 -45.24 12.45
CA ASP A 747 -86.86 -44.07 13.04
C ASP A 747 -85.41 -44.40 13.43
N ALA A 748 -85.17 -45.57 14.04
CA ALA A 748 -83.82 -46.01 14.44
C ALA A 748 -82.89 -46.21 13.23
N GLN A 749 -83.39 -46.77 12.13
CA GLN A 749 -82.60 -46.96 10.90
C GLN A 749 -82.24 -45.63 10.23
N VAL A 750 -83.16 -44.65 10.26
CA VAL A 750 -82.90 -43.29 9.78
C VAL A 750 -81.82 -42.62 10.65
N LEU A 751 -81.92 -42.74 11.98
CA LEU A 751 -80.91 -42.21 12.91
C LEU A 751 -79.54 -42.87 12.73
N GLU A 752 -79.47 -44.17 12.45
CA GLU A 752 -78.21 -44.88 12.15
C GLU A 752 -77.55 -44.36 10.87
N THR A 753 -78.35 -44.08 9.84
CA THR A 753 -77.85 -43.49 8.59
C THR A 753 -77.31 -42.08 8.82
N GLN A 754 -78.02 -41.27 9.63
CA GLN A 754 -77.55 -39.94 10.05
C GLN A 754 -76.26 -40.02 10.87
N LEU A 755 -76.13 -41.02 11.75
CA LEU A 755 -74.93 -41.26 12.54
C LEU A 755 -73.73 -41.63 11.65
N THR A 756 -73.94 -42.43 10.61
CA THR A 756 -72.86 -42.78 9.67
C THR A 756 -72.36 -41.54 8.94
N GLN A 757 -73.28 -40.70 8.45
CA GLN A 757 -72.95 -39.45 7.77
C GLN A 757 -72.19 -38.47 8.70
N ILE A 758 -72.62 -38.32 9.95
CA ILE A 758 -71.93 -37.47 10.94
C ILE A 758 -70.52 -37.98 11.23
N ASN A 759 -70.32 -39.30 11.31
CA ASN A 759 -68.98 -39.87 11.53
C ASN A 759 -68.02 -39.61 10.36
N GLU A 760 -68.52 -39.63 9.12
CA GLU A 760 -67.71 -39.28 7.95
C GLU A 760 -67.33 -37.78 7.96
N GLU A 761 -68.27 -36.91 8.31
CA GLU A 761 -68.00 -35.46 8.47
C GLU A 761 -66.98 -35.19 9.59
N ILE A 762 -67.10 -35.85 10.75
CA ILE A 762 -66.13 -35.76 11.86
C ILE A 762 -64.74 -36.21 11.39
N ARG A 763 -64.65 -37.28 10.59
CA ARG A 763 -63.37 -37.75 10.05
C ARG A 763 -62.76 -36.73 9.08
N GLY A 764 -63.58 -36.12 8.21
CA GLY A 764 -63.16 -35.04 7.32
C GLY A 764 -62.63 -33.83 8.08
N LEU A 765 -63.36 -33.37 9.09
CA LEU A 765 -62.96 -32.25 9.95
C LEU A 765 -61.67 -32.55 10.73
N ASN A 766 -61.50 -33.75 11.27
CA ASN A 766 -60.24 -34.16 11.92
C ASN A 766 -59.05 -34.15 10.96
N SER A 767 -59.23 -34.58 9.71
CA SER A 767 -58.18 -34.52 8.70
C SER A 767 -57.77 -33.07 8.40
N ALA A 768 -58.75 -32.18 8.21
CA ALA A 768 -58.50 -30.76 7.97
C ALA A 768 -57.81 -30.10 9.17
N TYR A 769 -58.26 -30.38 10.39
CA TYR A 769 -57.67 -29.89 11.63
C TYR A 769 -56.19 -30.28 11.75
N ASN A 770 -55.86 -31.55 11.50
CA ASN A 770 -54.47 -32.04 11.56
C ASN A 770 -53.57 -31.43 10.47
N GLN A 771 -54.12 -31.16 9.29
CA GLN A 771 -53.37 -30.49 8.21
C GLN A 771 -53.04 -29.05 8.58
N LEU A 772 -54.02 -28.31 9.12
CA LEU A 772 -53.81 -26.93 9.59
C LEU A 772 -52.81 -26.87 10.76
N LEU A 773 -52.80 -27.86 11.65
CA LEU A 773 -51.78 -27.95 12.72
C LEU A 773 -50.36 -28.11 12.16
N LYS A 774 -50.17 -28.94 11.14
CA LYS A 774 -48.85 -29.10 10.50
C LYS A 774 -48.40 -27.83 9.79
N GLU A 775 -49.32 -27.16 9.10
CA GLU A 775 -49.05 -25.86 8.48
C GLU A 775 -48.64 -24.82 9.52
N LEU A 776 -49.36 -24.76 10.65
CA LEU A 776 -49.03 -23.85 11.75
C LEU A 776 -47.63 -24.13 12.32
N GLN A 777 -47.27 -25.40 12.54
CA GLN A 777 -45.92 -25.78 12.98
C GLN A 777 -44.83 -25.36 11.98
N SER A 778 -45.05 -25.60 10.69
CA SER A 778 -44.09 -25.20 9.65
C SER A 778 -43.92 -23.67 9.58
N LEU A 779 -44.99 -22.90 9.79
CA LEU A 779 -44.93 -21.44 9.82
C LEU A 779 -44.21 -20.92 11.09
N GLU A 780 -44.40 -21.58 12.23
CA GLU A 780 -43.68 -21.27 13.47
C GLU A 780 -42.17 -21.53 13.32
N GLU A 781 -41.78 -22.62 12.64
CA GLU A 781 -40.38 -22.92 12.30
C GLU A 781 -39.78 -21.86 11.36
N GLU A 782 -40.49 -21.51 10.27
CA GLU A 782 -40.07 -20.45 9.34
C GLU A 782 -39.88 -19.10 10.07
N MET A 783 -40.82 -18.74 10.95
CA MET A 783 -40.72 -17.53 11.77
C MET A 783 -39.50 -17.56 12.70
N ASN A 784 -39.18 -18.72 13.29
CA ASN A 784 -38.02 -18.87 14.16
C ASN A 784 -36.70 -18.72 13.39
N GLU A 785 -36.61 -19.26 12.17
CA GLU A 785 -35.45 -19.08 11.29
C GLU A 785 -35.23 -17.61 10.94
N TYR A 786 -36.29 -16.88 10.56
CA TYR A 786 -36.20 -15.45 10.27
C TYR A 786 -35.79 -14.63 11.49
N ASN A 787 -36.32 -14.94 12.68
CA ASN A 787 -35.92 -14.27 13.92
C ASN A 787 -34.43 -14.50 14.23
N GLN A 788 -33.92 -15.73 14.04
CA GLN A 788 -32.48 -16.00 14.21
C GLN A 788 -31.62 -15.19 13.25
N GLU A 789 -32.08 -15.02 12.01
CA GLU A 789 -31.37 -14.24 11.01
C GLU A 789 -31.33 -12.74 11.35
N VAL A 790 -32.45 -12.19 11.85
CA VAL A 790 -32.51 -10.82 12.41
C VAL A 790 -31.51 -10.65 13.56
N THR A 791 -31.49 -11.57 14.54
CA THR A 791 -30.56 -11.49 15.67
C THR A 791 -29.09 -11.48 15.23
N LYS A 792 -28.71 -12.29 14.24
CA LYS A 792 -27.35 -12.26 13.67
C LYS A 792 -27.02 -10.90 13.05
N ARG A 793 -27.96 -10.27 12.33
CA ARG A 793 -27.72 -8.95 11.72
C ARG A 793 -27.64 -7.85 12.77
N GLU A 794 -28.45 -7.93 13.84
CA GLU A 794 -28.37 -7.01 14.97
C GLU A 794 -26.99 -7.08 15.66
N GLN A 795 -26.44 -8.29 15.83
CA GLN A 795 -25.09 -8.50 16.35
C GLN A 795 -24.02 -7.86 15.43
N LEU A 796 -24.15 -8.01 14.11
CA LEU A 796 -23.27 -7.33 13.15
C LEU A 796 -23.34 -5.80 13.25
N ILE A 797 -24.54 -5.24 13.44
CA ILE A 797 -24.72 -3.79 13.62
C ILE A 797 -24.04 -3.30 14.89
N GLU A 798 -24.18 -4.03 16.00
CA GLU A 798 -23.51 -3.70 17.25
C GLU A 798 -21.98 -3.72 17.10
N ALA A 799 -21.45 -4.74 16.41
CA ALA A 799 -20.04 -4.84 16.10
C ALA A 799 -19.54 -3.68 15.22
N VAL A 800 -20.26 -3.34 14.15
CA VAL A 800 -19.95 -2.22 13.25
C VAL A 800 -20.01 -0.88 13.97
N ASN A 801 -21.05 -0.64 14.79
CA ASN A 801 -21.16 0.59 15.59
C ASN A 801 -20.03 0.73 16.60
N SER A 802 -19.58 -0.38 17.18
CA SER A 802 -18.42 -0.40 18.08
C SER A 802 -17.13 -0.03 17.34
N VAL A 803 -16.94 -0.50 16.11
CA VAL A 803 -15.80 -0.10 15.25
C VAL A 803 -15.88 1.39 14.90
N ILE A 804 -17.06 1.90 14.50
CA ILE A 804 -17.27 3.33 14.21
C ILE A 804 -16.92 4.20 15.42
N SER A 805 -17.35 3.79 16.62
CA SER A 805 -17.07 4.50 17.87
C SER A 805 -15.58 4.49 18.21
N ASN A 806 -14.93 3.32 18.15
CA ASN A 806 -13.49 3.18 18.37
C ASN A 806 -12.69 4.03 17.38
N TYR A 807 -13.01 3.95 16.08
CA TYR A 807 -12.33 4.71 15.04
C TYR A 807 -12.49 6.21 15.25
N SER A 808 -13.70 6.69 15.56
CA SER A 808 -13.95 8.12 15.83
C SER A 808 -13.17 8.61 17.05
N THR A 809 -13.08 7.78 18.10
CA THR A 809 -12.31 8.07 19.31
C THR A 809 -10.81 8.14 18.99
N LEU A 810 -10.29 7.15 18.25
CA LEU A 810 -8.90 7.11 17.82
C LEU A 810 -8.52 8.25 16.88
N LEU A 811 -9.42 8.65 15.99
CA LEU A 811 -9.20 9.77 15.09
C LEU A 811 -8.99 11.08 15.87
N ASN A 812 -9.82 11.33 16.88
CA ASN A 812 -9.68 12.49 17.77
C ASN A 812 -8.41 12.37 18.63
N LEU A 813 -8.11 11.18 19.14
CA LEU A 813 -6.88 10.94 19.89
C LEU A 813 -5.64 11.13 19.00
N ASN A 814 -5.65 10.72 17.74
CA ASN A 814 -4.53 10.83 16.80
C ASN A 814 -4.11 12.30 16.62
N LYS A 815 -5.09 13.22 16.55
CA LYS A 815 -4.84 14.68 16.47
C LYS A 815 -4.10 15.23 17.69
N GLU A 816 -4.29 14.61 18.86
CA GLU A 816 -3.65 15.00 20.13
C GLU A 816 -2.52 14.04 20.55
N THR A 817 -2.26 12.97 19.78
CA THR A 817 -1.35 11.88 20.17
C THR A 817 0.08 12.39 20.32
N TYR A 818 0.49 13.34 19.47
CA TYR A 818 1.77 14.01 19.63
C TYR A 818 1.91 14.69 21.01
N LYS A 819 0.91 15.48 21.43
CA LYS A 819 0.98 16.22 22.70
C LYS A 819 0.96 15.25 23.89
N LEU A 820 0.13 14.21 23.80
CA LEU A 820 0.07 13.14 24.78
C LEU A 820 1.44 12.45 24.89
N PHE A 821 1.96 11.95 23.77
CA PHE A 821 3.24 11.27 23.70
C PHE A 821 4.38 12.15 24.24
N LYS A 822 4.46 13.42 23.81
CA LYS A 822 5.45 14.38 24.30
C LYS A 822 5.42 14.55 25.81
N THR A 823 4.23 14.70 26.37
CA THR A 823 4.07 14.90 27.82
C THR A 823 4.51 13.65 28.58
N GLU A 824 4.05 12.48 28.16
CA GLU A 824 4.35 11.20 28.80
C GLU A 824 5.83 10.84 28.67
N ILE A 825 6.43 10.97 27.48
CA ILE A 825 7.84 10.63 27.25
C ILE A 825 8.78 11.62 27.96
N THR A 826 8.47 12.91 28.00
CA THR A 826 9.30 13.90 28.71
C THR A 826 9.28 13.65 30.22
N SER A 827 8.10 13.32 30.77
CA SER A 827 7.94 12.94 32.18
C SER A 827 8.70 11.64 32.50
N PHE A 828 8.60 10.64 31.62
CA PHE A 828 9.33 9.39 31.71
C PHE A 828 10.85 9.61 31.70
N LEU A 829 11.37 10.33 30.70
CA LEU A 829 12.80 10.64 30.57
C LEU A 829 13.38 11.36 31.81
N SER A 830 12.57 12.21 32.45
CA SER A 830 12.93 12.97 33.66
C SER A 830 13.00 12.10 34.91
N SER A 831 12.23 11.01 34.97
CA SER A 831 12.16 10.09 36.12
C SER A 831 12.97 8.79 35.92
N MET A 832 13.40 8.51 34.70
CA MET A 832 14.14 7.32 34.33
C MET A 832 15.57 7.32 34.91
N LYS A 833 15.95 6.17 35.49
CA LYS A 833 17.33 5.90 35.94
C LYS A 833 18.31 5.86 34.74
N PRO A 834 19.62 6.02 34.97
CA PRO A 834 20.62 5.84 33.92
C PRO A 834 20.55 4.41 33.36
N LEU A 835 20.49 4.29 32.03
CA LEU A 835 20.51 3.01 31.32
C LEU A 835 21.91 2.43 31.23
N GLU A 836 22.01 1.10 31.15
CA GLU A 836 23.26 0.38 30.95
C GLU A 836 23.23 -0.42 29.64
N ILE A 837 24.29 -0.27 28.83
CA ILE A 837 24.52 -1.16 27.69
C ILE A 837 25.12 -2.45 28.24
N GLN A 838 24.54 -3.60 27.88
CA GLN A 838 25.03 -4.89 28.38
C GLN A 838 26.36 -5.26 27.72
N SER A 839 27.24 -5.92 28.48
CA SER A 839 28.47 -6.47 27.92
C SER A 839 28.15 -7.64 27.00
N ARG A 840 28.68 -7.64 25.78
CA ARG A 840 28.53 -8.73 24.80
C ARG A 840 29.83 -8.93 24.01
N PRO A 841 29.98 -10.01 23.23
CA PRO A 841 31.17 -10.23 22.42
C PRO A 841 31.47 -9.00 21.53
N PRO A 842 32.73 -8.51 21.47
CA PRO A 842 33.07 -7.30 20.73
C PRO A 842 32.66 -7.31 19.25
N ILE A 843 32.66 -8.48 18.62
CA ILE A 843 32.29 -8.68 17.21
C ILE A 843 30.86 -8.22 16.94
N GLU A 844 29.92 -8.44 17.86
CA GLU A 844 28.52 -8.03 17.71
C GLU A 844 28.36 -6.50 17.66
N PHE A 845 29.32 -5.73 18.22
CA PHE A 845 29.29 -4.26 18.13
C PHE A 845 29.82 -3.71 16.81
N ILE A 846 30.64 -4.46 16.08
CA ILE A 846 31.31 -4.01 14.83
C ILE A 846 30.73 -4.66 13.57
N GLU A 847 29.68 -5.46 13.70
CA GLU A 847 28.94 -6.02 12.58
C GLU A 847 28.36 -4.90 11.70
N GLY A 848 28.78 -4.85 10.43
CA GLY A 848 28.43 -3.81 9.47
C GLY A 848 29.39 -2.61 9.42
N LEU A 849 30.50 -2.62 10.17
CA LEU A 849 31.49 -1.54 10.16
C LEU A 849 32.17 -1.38 8.79
N LEU A 850 32.50 -2.47 8.09
CA LEU A 850 33.14 -2.42 6.78
C LEU A 850 32.25 -1.71 5.76
N ASP A 851 30.97 -2.09 5.69
CA ASP A 851 29.98 -1.41 4.86
C ASP A 851 29.90 0.08 5.23
N TYR A 852 29.81 0.39 6.52
CA TYR A 852 29.78 1.78 6.98
C TYR A 852 31.01 2.58 6.54
N ILE A 853 32.22 2.02 6.59
CA ILE A 853 33.45 2.66 6.11
C ILE A 853 33.36 2.91 4.60
N GLU A 854 32.99 1.88 3.84
CA GLU A 854 32.88 1.96 2.39
C GLU A 854 31.88 3.05 1.97
N TYR A 855 30.67 3.02 2.53
CA TYR A 855 29.60 3.93 2.16
C TYR A 855 29.78 5.35 2.69
N THR A 856 30.48 5.56 3.81
CA THR A 856 30.54 6.90 4.44
C THR A 856 31.82 7.65 4.10
N TYR A 857 32.94 6.94 3.95
CA TYR A 857 34.27 7.55 3.84
C TYR A 857 34.98 7.27 2.52
N LEU A 858 34.85 6.07 1.96
CA LEU A 858 35.48 5.73 0.67
C LEU A 858 34.67 6.28 -0.51
N LYS A 859 33.34 6.24 -0.42
CA LYS A 859 32.42 6.79 -1.42
C LYS A 859 32.25 8.30 -1.24
N ALA A 860 33.10 9.10 -1.92
CA ALA A 860 33.17 10.55 -1.75
C ALA A 860 31.84 11.30 -1.97
N PHE A 861 30.99 10.82 -2.89
CA PHE A 861 29.69 11.44 -3.18
C PHE A 861 28.58 11.03 -2.20
N SER A 862 28.83 10.12 -1.26
CA SER A 862 27.83 9.70 -0.27
C SER A 862 27.42 10.82 0.69
N ASN A 863 28.26 11.85 0.82
CA ASN A 863 28.00 13.03 1.66
C ASN A 863 27.33 14.19 0.89
N LEU A 864 26.88 13.92 -0.33
CA LEU A 864 26.10 14.87 -1.13
C LEU A 864 24.62 14.52 -1.09
N LEU A 865 23.81 15.56 -1.01
CA LEU A 865 22.36 15.46 -1.08
C LEU A 865 21.89 16.13 -2.39
N PRO A 866 21.46 15.35 -3.39
CA PRO A 866 21.00 15.88 -4.67
C PRO A 866 19.59 16.47 -4.53
N ARG A 867 19.46 17.78 -4.73
CA ARG A 867 18.21 18.54 -4.72
C ARG A 867 17.83 18.91 -6.14
N PRO A 868 16.80 18.32 -6.78
CA PRO A 868 16.35 18.80 -8.07
C PRO A 868 16.01 20.29 -7.97
N THR A 869 16.43 21.07 -8.97
CA THR A 869 16.17 22.51 -9.05
C THR A 869 15.37 22.85 -10.30
N ARG A 870 15.71 22.20 -11.41
CA ARG A 870 15.05 22.35 -12.70
C ARG A 870 14.92 21.01 -13.39
N LEU A 871 13.77 20.76 -13.97
CA LEU A 871 13.47 19.59 -14.77
C LEU A 871 12.88 20.03 -16.10
N TYR A 872 13.54 19.66 -17.19
CA TYR A 872 13.11 19.91 -18.55
C TYR A 872 12.51 18.62 -19.08
N LEU A 873 11.27 18.71 -19.56
CA LEU A 873 10.55 17.58 -20.17
C LEU A 873 10.08 17.99 -21.56
N LYS A 874 9.73 17.00 -22.36
CA LYS A 874 9.22 17.20 -23.72
C LYS A 874 8.02 16.31 -23.96
N ASN A 875 7.03 16.81 -24.68
CA ASN A 875 5.88 15.99 -25.06
C ASN A 875 6.33 14.86 -26.00
N LYS A 876 5.82 13.65 -25.74
CA LYS A 876 6.14 12.46 -26.53
C LYS A 876 5.57 12.52 -27.95
N ASP A 877 4.36 13.05 -28.09
CA ASP A 877 3.62 13.09 -29.35
C ASP A 877 3.92 14.38 -30.15
N ASP A 878 4.21 15.48 -29.46
CA ASP A 878 4.56 16.77 -30.07
C ASP A 878 5.94 17.27 -29.62
N PRO A 879 6.99 16.98 -30.40
CA PRO A 879 8.34 17.42 -30.09
C PRO A 879 8.57 18.95 -30.01
N SER A 880 7.61 19.78 -30.41
CA SER A 880 7.72 21.24 -30.29
C SER A 880 7.29 21.77 -28.90
N LEU A 881 6.56 20.95 -28.15
CA LEU A 881 6.03 21.26 -26.83
C LEU A 881 7.03 20.87 -25.74
N GLU A 882 7.50 21.87 -25.02
CA GLU A 882 8.49 21.74 -23.95
C GLU A 882 7.89 22.15 -22.60
N TYR A 883 8.34 21.46 -21.55
CA TYR A 883 7.89 21.65 -20.19
C TYR A 883 9.05 21.99 -19.28
N LEU A 884 8.77 22.80 -18.27
CA LEU A 884 9.71 23.12 -17.20
C LEU A 884 9.05 22.94 -15.85
N ALA A 885 9.67 22.12 -15.01
CA ALA A 885 9.37 21.96 -13.60
C ALA A 885 10.46 22.65 -12.76
N LEU A 886 10.05 23.56 -11.87
CA LEU A 886 10.92 24.32 -10.98
C LEU A 886 10.67 23.92 -9.54
N TYR A 887 11.74 23.54 -8.84
CA TYR A 887 11.68 23.11 -7.45
C TYR A 887 12.21 24.23 -6.54
N ASP A 888 11.42 24.58 -5.53
CA ASP A 888 11.75 25.60 -4.53
C ASP A 888 11.63 25.00 -3.12
N TYR A 889 12.66 25.22 -2.30
CA TYR A 889 12.80 24.71 -0.93
C TYR A 889 12.75 25.86 0.09
N ALA A 890 11.84 26.82 -0.13
CA ALA A 890 11.77 28.08 0.61
C ALA A 890 11.60 27.96 2.14
N ALA A 891 11.17 26.81 2.67
CA ALA A 891 11.05 26.56 4.10
C ALA A 891 11.56 25.15 4.48
N PRO A 892 12.10 24.96 5.70
CA PRO A 892 12.52 23.64 6.18
C PRO A 892 11.41 22.59 6.04
N GLY A 893 11.72 21.47 5.39
CA GLY A 893 10.78 20.36 5.20
C GLY A 893 9.63 20.63 4.22
N ARG A 894 9.63 21.76 3.50
CA ARG A 894 8.59 22.12 2.51
C ARG A 894 9.17 22.25 1.11
N ILE A 895 8.47 21.68 0.13
CA ILE A 895 8.81 21.77 -1.28
C ILE A 895 7.66 22.41 -2.05
N ARG A 896 8.01 23.30 -2.98
CA ARG A 896 7.10 23.85 -3.97
C ARG A 896 7.60 23.49 -5.36
N LEU A 897 6.78 22.78 -6.13
CA LEU A 897 7.05 22.46 -7.53
C LEU A 897 6.13 23.32 -8.40
N SER A 898 6.70 24.06 -9.36
CA SER A 898 5.95 24.84 -10.33
C SER A 898 6.18 24.25 -11.72
N ILE A 899 5.12 23.82 -12.39
CA ILE A 899 5.16 23.18 -13.72
C ILE A 899 4.50 24.13 -14.71
N GLY A 900 5.09 24.24 -15.90
CA GLY A 900 4.54 24.98 -17.01
C GLY A 900 5.03 24.44 -18.34
N ASN A 901 4.42 24.92 -19.42
CA ASN A 901 4.79 24.56 -20.78
C ASN A 901 4.79 25.77 -21.74
N ASN A 902 5.38 25.59 -22.93
CA ASN A 902 5.51 26.64 -23.95
C ASN A 902 4.35 26.67 -24.96
N TRP A 903 3.23 25.98 -24.71
CA TRP A 903 2.14 25.81 -25.67
C TRP A 903 1.50 27.15 -26.06
N LEU A 904 1.20 28.03 -25.10
CA LEU A 904 0.56 29.33 -25.37
C LEU A 904 1.46 30.26 -26.20
N LYS A 905 2.77 30.16 -26.05
CA LYS A 905 3.72 30.90 -26.89
C LYS A 905 3.77 30.38 -28.32
N THR A 906 3.75 29.05 -28.48
CA THR A 906 3.89 28.38 -29.78
C THR A 906 2.59 28.39 -30.59
N HIS A 907 1.44 28.35 -29.91
CA HIS A 907 0.12 28.16 -30.53
C HIS A 907 -0.93 29.22 -30.13
N GLY A 908 -0.72 29.93 -29.00
CA GLY A 908 -1.67 30.92 -28.47
C GLY A 908 -1.54 32.34 -29.04
N GLN A 909 -0.53 32.63 -29.88
CA GLN A 909 -0.49 33.87 -30.67
C GLN A 909 -1.42 33.75 -31.90
N VAL A 910 -2.72 33.79 -31.64
CA VAL A 910 -3.72 34.22 -32.63
C VAL A 910 -4.12 35.65 -32.27
N GLY A 911 -3.32 36.62 -32.70
CA GLY A 911 -3.68 38.06 -32.68
C GLY A 911 -2.61 39.00 -32.14
N GLU A 912 -1.75 39.50 -33.03
CA GLU A 912 -1.46 40.95 -33.09
C GLU A 912 -2.17 41.54 -34.31
#